data_AF-A0A8C7SX89-F1
#
_entry.id   AF-A0A8C7SX89-F1
#
_cell.length_a   1.000
_cell.length_b   1.000
_cell.length_c   1.000
_cell.angle_alpha   90.00
_cell.angle_beta   90.00
_cell.angle_gamma   90.00
#
_symmetry.space_group_name_H-M   'P 1'
#
loop_
_entity.id
_entity.type
_entity.pdbx_description
1 polymer ?
#
loop_
_entity_poly.entity_id
_entity_poly.type
_entity_poly.pdbx_seq_one_letter_code
_entity_poly.pdbx_strand_id
1 'polypeptide(L)'
;MPSGDMTRVLGILGSLYRHVETLEEFADHIVFREGQRAVLIEPTDTTRFISFVRGVLVCTDKTLQDVPSCNQISTVPELLAFVLNNIKRKKKRNVLAHGYGYTFQDRDADQFKFHGEITQSAMYIHCSDLWKRVCQRLGTDISKYLLESCSLFVTVPPSSAFQVCGVPVYDRVSMSTGISRFHLGYKRNGTTRNSRGRSKEVRNGGWEFQGSAGRNRRKDGGRDTGKRKGDEVSLGGKRKREREEVEGDVCLPGKRRCTQREAPTVSSGTSDPAVVPRPGGPSWRTGSFPPLPHSQCFIRTLGMLYGGRGMRRFLLNRKRKSRDEGPRRLQGRDLVRLVFFEGVAYLNGTERKPERLPRRFFTLVPLFCQLLRRHRRCPYSKILQRVCPAVGQGDMASLLPQHSAPHRVYLFVRECLNAVVPSEFWGSDHNRFKFLSAVRNFLSMGKFERMSLAELMWKMKVNDCDWLKISKTGRCPPSELSYRTRVLGQLLAWLLDGYVLGLVRAMFYVTESMGQKNALRFYRYQVWAKLQELAFSGHLSKGQMSELTLAQVTSLPKTTVPSRLRFIPKTEGMRPITRVIGADAKTRLFQTRVKELLDVLGVCVRSSPSLLGSTVWGLTDIHRVLSSITPAQKDKPQRLYFVKVDVSGAYDSLPHTQLLEVIGQVLSHVQQELFSVRRYAKVWADTHEGLKKTFVRQADFTEDTVSSTNMKGFVMSLQREGKVHDAILVEQHFSTDIHGKDVLEFFTQMLSSCVVQFGKKSFRQCQGIPQGSAVSSLLCCLCYGHMENLLFPNVSRCLMRLVDDFLLITPDLSQAQTFLKTLMAGVPRYGCVVNPQKVAVNFPLGEWGSCPAGVRLLPLHCLFPWCGLLLNTHTLDVYNNYASYAGLSLRYSLTLGSAHCAGQQMKRKLMSILRFKCHALFLDLKTNSLEAVYSNIYKLVLLHAFRFHACAQSLPFGQKVGGNHSYFLNLIWDLAEYTNHLVRLCNKGVSLGCKALTGSLQYEAVELIYCLAFLLVLSRHRPLYYHLLAPLRTRTL
;
A
#
# COMPACT_ATOMS: atom_id res chain seq x y z
N MET A 1 9.83 -9.69 41.29
CA MET A 1 8.96 -9.40 40.12
C MET A 1 8.45 -7.97 40.25
N PRO A 2 8.29 -7.23 39.12
CA PRO A 2 7.03 -7.31 38.37
C PRO A 2 7.28 -7.58 36.88
N SER A 3 7.33 -8.85 36.51
CA SER A 3 7.33 -9.31 35.13
C SER A 3 5.94 -9.15 34.53
N GLY A 4 5.75 -8.18 33.64
CA GLY A 4 4.54 -8.10 32.82
C GLY A 4 4.48 -9.25 31.80
N ASP A 5 3.29 -9.59 31.32
CA ASP A 5 3.11 -10.66 30.34
C ASP A 5 3.71 -10.30 28.96
N MET A 6 4.90 -10.82 28.70
CA MET A 6 5.58 -10.69 27.42
C MET A 6 5.27 -11.84 26.44
N THR A 7 4.42 -12.82 26.81
CA THR A 7 4.14 -14.04 26.02
C THR A 7 3.66 -13.70 24.61
N ARG A 8 2.82 -12.67 24.46
CA ARG A 8 2.32 -12.22 23.15
C ARG A 8 3.41 -11.61 22.27
N VAL A 9 4.36 -10.87 22.84
CA VAL A 9 5.51 -10.31 22.12
C VAL A 9 6.51 -11.39 21.74
N LEU A 10 6.79 -12.35 22.63
CA LEU A 10 7.62 -13.51 22.35
C LEU A 10 7.00 -14.37 21.22
N GLY A 11 5.69 -14.62 21.26
CA GLY A 11 4.96 -15.30 20.17
C GLY A 11 5.02 -14.56 18.83
N ILE A 12 4.94 -13.22 18.83
CA ILE A 12 5.18 -12.41 17.62
C ILE A 12 6.60 -12.64 17.08
N LEU A 13 7.62 -12.58 17.93
CA LEU A 13 9.02 -12.75 17.52
C LEU A 13 9.30 -14.17 17.02
N GLY A 14 8.87 -15.21 17.74
CA GLY A 14 9.04 -16.62 17.34
C GLY A 14 8.31 -16.98 16.04
N SER A 15 7.28 -16.22 15.65
CA SER A 15 6.63 -16.37 14.35
C SER A 15 7.33 -15.64 13.18
N LEU A 16 8.39 -14.87 13.47
CA LEU A 16 9.10 -13.99 12.52
C LEU A 16 10.62 -14.23 12.42
N TYR A 17 11.20 -14.94 13.39
CA TYR A 17 12.62 -15.27 13.49
C TYR A 17 12.79 -16.76 13.79
N ARG A 18 13.97 -17.33 13.50
CA ARG A 18 14.24 -18.76 13.78
C ARG A 18 14.68 -18.98 15.23
N HIS A 19 15.43 -18.03 15.76
CA HIS A 19 15.98 -18.02 17.11
C HIS A 19 15.52 -16.72 17.79
N VAL A 20 15.03 -16.85 19.02
CA VAL A 20 14.55 -15.76 19.89
C VAL A 20 14.96 -16.12 21.31
N GLU A 21 16.01 -15.47 21.79
CA GLU A 21 16.63 -15.70 23.09
C GLU A 21 16.69 -14.36 23.85
N THR A 22 16.78 -14.37 25.16
CA THR A 22 17.23 -13.22 25.95
C THR A 22 18.73 -12.98 25.71
N LEU A 23 19.23 -11.80 26.10
CA LEU A 23 20.64 -11.49 25.99
C LEU A 23 21.52 -12.31 26.96
N GLU A 24 20.93 -12.84 28.03
CA GLU A 24 21.57 -13.78 28.97
C GLU A 24 21.72 -15.16 28.33
N GLU A 25 20.62 -15.78 27.88
CA GLU A 25 20.63 -17.08 27.18
C GLU A 25 21.55 -17.06 25.94
N PHE A 26 21.55 -15.95 25.18
CA PHE A 26 22.46 -15.77 24.04
C PHE A 26 23.94 -15.67 24.46
N ALA A 27 24.24 -15.14 25.64
CA ALA A 27 25.61 -15.06 26.17
C ALA A 27 26.09 -16.42 26.72
N ASP A 28 25.24 -17.16 27.41
CA ASP A 28 25.55 -18.49 27.97
C ASP A 28 25.96 -19.51 26.89
N HIS A 29 25.55 -19.27 25.64
CA HIS A 29 25.91 -20.07 24.46
C HIS A 29 27.24 -19.64 23.79
N ILE A 30 27.90 -18.57 24.27
CA ILE A 30 29.17 -18.08 23.72
C ILE A 30 30.36 -18.66 24.50
N VAL A 31 31.21 -19.38 23.76
CA VAL A 31 32.59 -19.70 24.15
C VAL A 31 33.51 -18.85 23.29
N PHE A 32 34.43 -18.12 23.91
CA PHE A 32 35.43 -17.30 23.24
C PHE A 32 36.63 -18.13 22.76
N ARG A 33 37.46 -17.58 21.86
CA ARG A 33 38.73 -18.22 21.41
C ARG A 33 39.68 -18.50 22.56
N GLU A 34 39.61 -17.65 23.58
CA GLU A 34 40.37 -17.71 24.82
C GLU A 34 39.86 -18.81 25.79
N GLY A 35 38.97 -19.70 25.34
CA GLY A 35 38.47 -20.87 26.08
C GLY A 35 37.40 -20.57 27.14
N GLN A 36 37.26 -19.29 27.52
CA GLN A 36 36.30 -18.82 28.51
C GLN A 36 34.87 -18.75 27.94
N ARG A 37 33.86 -18.99 28.80
CA ARG A 37 32.45 -18.66 28.50
C ARG A 37 32.17 -17.18 28.77
N ALA A 38 31.22 -16.61 28.04
CA ALA A 38 30.79 -15.22 28.26
C ALA A 38 29.90 -15.08 29.50
N VAL A 39 30.49 -14.67 30.64
CA VAL A 39 29.74 -14.31 31.85
C VAL A 39 29.18 -12.90 31.69
N LEU A 40 27.88 -12.77 31.38
CA LEU A 40 27.24 -11.46 31.18
C LEU A 40 26.65 -10.86 32.47
N ILE A 41 26.26 -11.69 33.44
CA ILE A 41 25.68 -11.29 34.72
C ILE A 41 26.55 -11.84 35.86
N GLU A 42 26.86 -10.99 36.82
CA GLU A 42 27.60 -11.34 38.04
C GLU A 42 26.66 -11.26 39.27
N PRO A 43 26.89 -12.02 40.35
CA PRO A 43 26.06 -11.95 41.57
C PRO A 43 26.01 -10.56 42.24
N THR A 44 27.00 -9.71 41.94
CA THR A 44 27.13 -8.33 42.42
C THR A 44 26.39 -7.29 41.56
N ASP A 45 25.77 -7.69 40.44
CA ASP A 45 25.05 -6.75 39.58
C ASP A 45 23.77 -6.21 40.22
N THR A 46 23.56 -4.91 40.05
CA THR A 46 22.29 -4.27 40.43
C THR A 46 21.10 -4.97 39.75
N THR A 47 19.99 -5.09 40.48
CA THR A 47 18.71 -5.62 39.95
C THR A 47 18.26 -4.89 38.67
N ARG A 48 18.61 -3.60 38.52
CA ARG A 48 18.40 -2.78 37.32
C ARG A 48 19.17 -3.29 36.10
N PHE A 49 20.40 -3.78 36.27
CA PHE A 49 21.19 -4.36 35.19
C PHE A 49 20.69 -5.76 34.82
N ILE A 50 20.45 -6.62 35.82
CA ILE A 50 19.91 -7.99 35.62
C ILE A 50 18.56 -7.92 34.87
N SER A 51 17.65 -7.06 35.32
CA SER A 51 16.35 -6.81 34.67
C SER A 51 16.49 -6.18 33.27
N PHE A 52 17.55 -5.43 33.00
CA PHE A 52 17.84 -4.93 31.66
C PHE A 52 18.34 -6.02 30.71
N VAL A 53 19.29 -6.87 31.13
CA VAL A 53 19.82 -7.97 30.30
C VAL A 53 18.71 -8.97 29.97
N ARG A 54 17.95 -9.44 30.98
CA ARG A 54 16.74 -10.27 30.80
C ARG A 54 15.65 -9.56 29.96
N GLY A 55 15.66 -8.23 29.97
CA GLY A 55 14.77 -7.38 29.20
C GLY A 55 15.23 -7.08 27.76
N VAL A 56 16.40 -7.54 27.32
CA VAL A 56 16.87 -7.46 25.93
C VAL A 56 16.65 -8.82 25.26
N LEU A 57 15.96 -8.82 24.12
CA LEU A 57 15.71 -10.00 23.29
C LEU A 57 16.58 -9.95 22.04
N VAL A 58 17.31 -11.03 21.78
CA VAL A 58 18.15 -11.27 20.61
C VAL A 58 17.39 -12.15 19.63
N CYS A 59 17.26 -11.70 18.37
CA CYS A 59 16.54 -12.46 17.35
C CYS A 59 17.36 -12.62 16.06
N THR A 60 17.46 -13.86 15.56
CA THR A 60 18.30 -14.20 14.39
C THR A 60 17.62 -15.20 13.43
N ASP A 61 18.15 -15.28 12.21
CA ASP A 61 17.85 -16.34 11.22
C ASP A 61 19.01 -17.35 11.07
N LYS A 62 20.13 -17.09 11.77
CA LYS A 62 21.43 -17.74 11.62
C LYS A 62 22.13 -17.77 12.97
N THR A 63 22.77 -18.89 13.27
CA THR A 63 23.79 -18.97 14.33
C THR A 63 25.00 -18.11 14.00
N LEU A 64 25.75 -17.72 15.03
CA LEU A 64 27.10 -17.20 14.89
C LEU A 64 27.97 -18.23 14.13
N GLN A 65 28.82 -17.77 13.20
CA GLN A 65 29.62 -18.66 12.35
C GLN A 65 31.13 -18.62 12.67
N ASP A 66 31.60 -17.54 13.27
CA ASP A 66 33.00 -17.30 13.61
C ASP A 66 33.17 -17.35 15.13
N VAL A 67 34.22 -18.00 15.64
CA VAL A 67 34.53 -17.98 17.08
C VAL A 67 34.96 -16.55 17.47
N PRO A 68 34.33 -15.91 18.47
CA PRO A 68 34.62 -14.53 18.88
C PRO A 68 35.81 -14.45 19.82
N SER A 69 36.46 -13.28 19.90
CA SER A 69 37.39 -12.95 20.99
C SER A 69 36.67 -12.19 22.10
N CYS A 70 37.07 -12.39 23.36
CA CYS A 70 36.59 -11.60 24.50
C CYS A 70 37.16 -10.16 24.54
N ASN A 71 38.19 -9.86 23.75
CA ASN A 71 38.94 -8.61 23.86
C ASN A 71 38.11 -7.34 23.56
N GLN A 72 38.25 -6.33 24.41
CA GLN A 72 37.63 -5.03 24.24
C GLN A 72 38.57 -4.03 23.54
N ILE A 73 38.68 -4.20 22.22
CA ILE A 73 39.62 -3.46 21.34
C ILE A 73 39.14 -2.03 21.03
N SER A 74 37.87 -1.70 21.32
CA SER A 74 37.27 -0.39 21.03
C SER A 74 36.29 0.07 22.10
N THR A 75 36.12 1.38 22.28
CA THR A 75 35.05 1.92 23.12
C THR A 75 33.68 1.79 22.44
N VAL A 76 32.60 1.86 23.22
CA VAL A 76 31.23 1.76 22.67
C VAL A 76 30.90 2.88 21.66
N PRO A 77 31.30 4.16 21.86
CA PRO A 77 31.15 5.20 20.83
C PRO A 77 31.86 4.85 19.52
N GLU A 78 33.11 4.39 19.57
CA GLU A 78 33.90 4.03 18.38
C GLU A 78 33.31 2.84 17.63
N LEU A 79 32.90 1.79 18.37
CA LEU A 79 32.22 0.64 17.81
C LEU A 79 30.88 1.02 17.16
N LEU A 80 30.08 1.84 17.84
CA LEU A 80 28.80 2.30 17.33
C LEU A 80 28.97 3.16 16.07
N ALA A 81 29.97 4.05 16.06
CA ALA A 81 30.36 4.82 14.88
C ALA A 81 30.79 3.89 13.74
N PHE A 82 31.65 2.91 13.99
CA PHE A 82 32.09 1.92 13.00
C PHE A 82 30.93 1.14 12.40
N VAL A 83 30.01 0.63 13.23
CA VAL A 83 28.82 -0.11 12.78
C VAL A 83 27.88 0.80 11.98
N LEU A 84 27.60 2.02 12.44
CA LEU A 84 26.75 2.99 11.73
C LEU A 84 27.35 3.42 10.39
N ASN A 85 28.64 3.76 10.36
CA ASN A 85 29.38 4.09 9.14
C ASN A 85 29.33 2.92 8.16
N ASN A 86 29.55 1.68 8.61
CA ASN A 86 29.44 0.48 7.80
C ASN A 86 28.01 0.26 7.27
N ILE A 87 26.97 0.43 8.08
CA ILE A 87 25.57 0.29 7.65
C ILE A 87 25.23 1.29 6.54
N LYS A 88 25.62 2.57 6.70
CA LYS A 88 25.39 3.63 5.68
C LYS A 88 26.22 3.36 4.42
N ARG A 89 27.53 3.08 4.53
CA ARG A 89 28.44 2.77 3.41
C ARG A 89 27.98 1.55 2.60
N LYS A 90 27.66 0.43 3.28
CA LYS A 90 27.14 -0.82 2.68
C LYS A 90 25.67 -0.72 2.23
N LYS A 91 24.96 0.38 2.57
CA LYS A 91 23.52 0.59 2.34
C LYS A 91 22.65 -0.55 2.92
N LYS A 92 23.07 -1.10 4.06
CA LYS A 92 22.29 -2.07 4.85
C LYS A 92 21.04 -1.36 5.39
N ARG A 93 19.93 -2.10 5.52
CA ARG A 93 18.69 -1.60 6.13
C ARG A 93 18.59 -2.12 7.56
N ASN A 94 18.96 -1.27 8.52
CA ASN A 94 19.01 -1.59 9.94
C ASN A 94 18.40 -0.42 10.75
N VAL A 95 17.56 -0.71 11.75
CA VAL A 95 16.88 0.27 12.62
C VAL A 95 17.87 1.19 13.33
N LEU A 96 19.05 0.69 13.69
CA LEU A 96 20.11 1.45 14.37
C LEU A 96 20.54 2.69 13.58
N ALA A 97 20.42 2.66 12.25
CA ALA A 97 20.76 3.76 11.35
C ALA A 97 19.58 4.68 10.99
N HIS A 98 18.41 4.50 11.62
CA HIS A 98 17.44 5.60 11.79
C HIS A 98 18.07 6.66 12.71
N GLY A 99 17.70 7.93 12.57
CA GLY A 99 18.27 9.02 13.37
C GLY A 99 19.72 9.42 13.08
N TYR A 100 20.55 8.56 12.45
CA TYR A 100 21.95 8.91 12.13
C TYR A 100 22.04 9.80 10.86
N GLY A 101 22.38 11.08 11.04
CA GLY A 101 22.49 12.13 10.03
C GLY A 101 23.77 12.09 9.18
N TYR A 102 24.10 10.94 8.59
CA TYR A 102 25.36 10.74 7.85
C TYR A 102 25.54 11.67 6.63
N THR A 103 26.50 12.60 6.70
CA THR A 103 26.71 13.68 5.70
C THR A 103 27.89 13.47 4.74
N PHE A 104 28.64 12.37 4.83
CA PHE A 104 29.93 12.26 4.12
C PHE A 104 29.92 11.52 2.77
N GLN A 105 30.91 11.85 1.92
CA GLN A 105 31.08 11.30 0.56
C GLN A 105 32.53 10.90 0.22
N ASP A 106 33.48 11.12 1.12
CA ASP A 106 34.88 10.78 0.88
C ASP A 106 35.26 9.37 1.35
N ARG A 107 36.39 8.85 0.84
CA ARG A 107 36.80 7.45 1.06
C ARG A 107 37.58 7.25 2.34
N ASP A 108 38.46 8.19 2.65
CA ASP A 108 39.54 8.00 3.62
C ASP A 108 39.17 8.52 5.02
N ALA A 109 37.88 8.75 5.25
CA ALA A 109 37.34 9.27 6.51
C ALA A 109 37.28 8.18 7.59
N ASP A 110 37.79 8.54 8.78
CA ASP A 110 37.97 7.71 9.98
C ASP A 110 36.73 6.88 10.34
N GLN A 111 36.86 5.56 10.29
CA GLN A 111 35.72 4.66 10.45
C GLN A 111 35.14 4.66 11.87
N PHE A 112 35.89 5.09 12.87
CA PHE A 112 35.54 5.03 14.29
C PHE A 112 34.94 6.35 14.83
N LYS A 113 34.74 7.37 13.97
CA LYS A 113 34.11 8.65 14.35
C LYS A 113 32.73 8.85 13.69
N PHE A 114 31.86 9.61 14.37
CA PHE A 114 30.52 9.92 13.88
C PHE A 114 30.56 11.04 12.83
N HIS A 115 30.23 10.72 11.57
CA HIS A 115 30.17 11.68 10.46
C HIS A 115 28.77 12.33 10.37
N GLY A 116 28.33 12.93 11.47
CA GLY A 116 27.01 13.55 11.61
C GLY A 116 26.29 13.13 12.89
N GLU A 117 25.19 13.82 13.19
CA GLU A 117 24.42 13.66 14.43
C GLU A 117 23.83 12.25 14.60
N ILE A 118 23.85 11.75 15.84
CA ILE A 118 23.13 10.54 16.26
C ILE A 118 21.89 10.93 17.06
N THR A 119 20.76 10.28 16.76
CA THR A 119 19.51 10.39 17.52
C THR A 119 18.87 9.00 17.65
N GLN A 120 17.68 8.91 18.25
CA GLN A 120 16.88 7.67 18.29
C GLN A 120 17.66 6.47 18.91
N SER A 121 17.54 5.27 18.32
CA SER A 121 18.15 4.03 18.82
C SER A 121 19.69 4.10 18.95
N ALA A 122 20.37 4.90 18.13
CA ALA A 122 21.82 5.09 18.25
C ALA A 122 22.17 5.87 19.53
N MET A 123 21.49 7.00 19.77
CA MET A 123 21.68 7.80 20.98
C MET A 123 21.29 7.02 22.25
N TYR A 124 20.24 6.18 22.18
CA TYR A 124 19.82 5.30 23.27
C TYR A 124 20.88 4.27 23.70
N ILE A 125 21.70 3.76 22.76
CA ILE A 125 22.85 2.91 23.11
C ILE A 125 24.01 3.77 23.62
N HIS A 126 24.35 4.84 22.91
CA HIS A 126 25.50 5.70 23.21
C HIS A 126 25.50 6.24 24.65
N CYS A 127 24.35 6.74 25.10
CA CYS A 127 24.20 7.38 26.41
C CYS A 127 23.72 6.42 27.52
N SER A 128 23.93 5.11 27.39
CA SER A 128 23.45 4.12 28.36
C SER A 128 24.58 3.28 28.95
N ASP A 129 24.84 3.46 30.24
CA ASP A 129 25.88 2.71 30.97
C ASP A 129 25.57 1.22 31.10
N LEU A 130 24.30 0.84 30.97
CA LEU A 130 23.87 -0.55 30.86
C LEU A 130 24.37 -1.18 29.53
N TRP A 131 24.25 -0.47 28.42
CA TRP A 131 24.85 -0.89 27.14
C TRP A 131 26.38 -0.86 27.20
N LYS A 132 27.00 0.10 27.91
CA LYS A 132 28.46 0.12 28.13
C LYS A 132 28.93 -1.16 28.85
N ARG A 133 28.32 -1.52 29.99
CA ARG A 133 28.65 -2.74 30.75
C ARG A 133 28.42 -4.02 29.94
N VAL A 134 27.31 -4.11 29.19
CA VAL A 134 27.08 -5.23 28.26
C VAL A 134 28.20 -5.36 27.24
N CYS A 135 28.62 -4.26 26.60
CA CYS A 135 29.68 -4.32 25.59
C CYS A 135 31.04 -4.67 26.19
N GLN A 136 31.33 -4.19 27.42
CA GLN A 136 32.56 -4.50 28.14
C GLN A 136 32.68 -5.99 28.48
N ARG A 137 31.60 -6.66 28.93
CA ARG A 137 31.62 -8.10 29.24
C ARG A 137 31.56 -9.02 28.02
N LEU A 138 30.94 -8.58 26.92
CA LEU A 138 30.84 -9.38 25.68
C LEU A 138 32.01 -9.18 24.71
N GLY A 139 32.88 -8.19 24.95
CA GLY A 139 33.97 -7.84 24.05
C GLY A 139 33.50 -7.18 22.75
N THR A 140 34.46 -6.73 21.94
CA THR A 140 34.19 -5.92 20.75
C THR A 140 33.52 -6.73 19.63
N ASP A 141 33.89 -8.00 19.43
CA ASP A 141 33.38 -8.81 18.32
C ASP A 141 31.90 -9.22 18.47
N ILE A 142 31.47 -9.65 19.67
CA ILE A 142 30.06 -9.95 19.93
C ILE A 142 29.22 -8.68 19.89
N SER A 143 29.68 -7.60 20.51
CA SER A 143 28.99 -6.30 20.48
C SER A 143 28.77 -5.80 19.05
N LYS A 144 29.77 -5.98 18.18
CA LYS A 144 29.70 -5.72 16.72
C LYS A 144 28.71 -6.63 15.99
N TYR A 145 28.71 -7.93 16.30
CA TYR A 145 27.77 -8.90 15.73
C TYR A 145 26.31 -8.57 16.09
N LEU A 146 26.06 -8.29 17.38
CA LEU A 146 24.76 -7.88 17.91
C LEU A 146 24.21 -6.63 17.22
N LEU A 147 25.05 -5.63 16.92
CA LEU A 147 24.63 -4.37 16.30
C LEU A 147 24.57 -4.41 14.75
N GLU A 148 25.48 -5.10 14.05
CA GLU A 148 25.53 -5.14 12.57
C GLU A 148 24.71 -6.29 11.94
N SER A 149 24.41 -7.36 12.69
CA SER A 149 23.85 -8.62 12.16
C SER A 149 22.57 -9.12 12.86
N CYS A 150 22.45 -9.02 14.18
CA CYS A 150 21.24 -9.45 14.90
C CYS A 150 20.07 -8.47 14.75
N SER A 151 18.89 -8.83 15.25
CA SER A 151 17.80 -7.90 15.53
C SER A 151 17.53 -7.86 17.03
N LEU A 152 17.71 -6.70 17.66
CA LEU A 152 17.56 -6.53 19.11
C LEU A 152 16.29 -5.77 19.45
N PHE A 153 15.59 -6.26 20.47
CA PHE A 153 14.38 -5.65 21.02
C PHE A 153 14.54 -5.44 22.52
N VAL A 154 14.06 -4.30 23.03
CA VAL A 154 14.02 -4.00 24.47
C VAL A 154 12.57 -4.09 24.94
N THR A 155 12.34 -4.89 25.97
CA THR A 155 11.02 -5.04 26.61
C THR A 155 10.66 -3.80 27.46
N VAL A 156 9.37 -3.52 27.50
CA VAL A 156 8.77 -2.37 28.18
C VAL A 156 7.47 -2.86 28.86
N PRO A 157 7.52 -3.21 30.16
CA PRO A 157 6.35 -3.68 30.90
C PRO A 157 5.15 -2.71 30.79
N PRO A 158 3.90 -3.20 30.87
CA PRO A 158 3.53 -4.58 31.15
C PRO A 158 3.53 -5.57 29.96
N SER A 159 3.62 -5.12 28.70
CA SER A 159 3.24 -6.00 27.56
C SER A 159 3.88 -5.71 26.21
N SER A 160 4.78 -4.71 26.12
CA SER A 160 5.26 -4.17 24.84
C SER A 160 6.78 -4.23 24.72
N ALA A 161 7.30 -4.02 23.51
CA ALA A 161 8.74 -3.90 23.25
C ALA A 161 9.02 -2.87 22.16
N PHE A 162 10.26 -2.40 22.04
CA PHE A 162 10.71 -1.63 20.88
C PHE A 162 12.00 -2.19 20.27
N GLN A 163 12.15 -2.08 18.95
CA GLN A 163 13.33 -2.53 18.24
C GLN A 163 14.44 -1.48 18.30
N VAL A 164 15.66 -1.91 18.65
CA VAL A 164 16.86 -1.05 18.72
C VAL A 164 17.70 -1.17 17.45
N CYS A 165 17.97 -2.39 16.98
CA CYS A 165 18.79 -2.65 15.79
C CYS A 165 18.23 -3.82 14.93
N GLY A 166 18.92 -4.10 13.83
CA GLY A 166 18.59 -5.16 12.87
C GLY A 166 17.60 -4.72 11.80
N VAL A 167 17.24 -5.65 10.91
CA VAL A 167 16.25 -5.38 9.85
C VAL A 167 14.90 -5.06 10.51
N PRO A 168 14.21 -3.96 10.13
CA PRO A 168 12.97 -3.56 10.80
C PRO A 168 11.92 -4.69 10.78
N VAL A 169 11.41 -5.10 11.94
CA VAL A 169 10.51 -6.26 12.07
C VAL A 169 9.23 -6.08 11.25
N TYR A 170 8.79 -4.84 11.07
CA TYR A 170 7.67 -4.51 10.19
C TYR A 170 7.91 -4.83 8.70
N ASP A 171 9.13 -5.11 8.24
CA ASP A 171 9.39 -5.61 6.89
C ASP A 171 9.14 -7.12 6.77
N ARG A 172 9.33 -7.89 7.85
CA ARG A 172 9.04 -9.34 7.90
C ARG A 172 7.53 -9.61 7.85
N VAL A 173 6.74 -8.76 8.52
CA VAL A 173 5.27 -8.85 8.55
C VAL A 173 4.65 -8.66 7.15
N SER A 174 4.19 -9.76 6.56
CA SER A 174 3.70 -9.82 5.17
C SER A 174 2.28 -9.28 4.97
N MET A 175 2.10 -7.96 5.12
CA MET A 175 0.86 -7.27 4.74
C MET A 175 0.69 -7.16 3.21
N SER A 176 -0.55 -7.32 2.75
CA SER A 176 -0.89 -7.43 1.32
C SER A 176 -0.63 -6.18 0.47
N THR A 177 -0.45 -5.01 1.09
CA THR A 177 -0.36 -3.70 0.43
C THR A 177 1.06 -3.13 0.45
N GLY A 178 1.87 -3.47 -0.56
CA GLY A 178 3.21 -2.92 -0.77
C GLY A 178 3.45 -2.49 -2.23
N ILE A 179 4.09 -1.33 -2.44
CA ILE A 179 4.39 -0.79 -3.79
C ILE A 179 5.77 -1.26 -4.27
N SER A 180 5.89 -2.58 -4.51
CA SER A 180 6.89 -3.08 -5.46
C SER A 180 6.63 -2.48 -6.84
N ARG A 181 7.55 -1.62 -7.31
CA ARG A 181 7.59 -1.10 -8.68
C ARG A 181 8.20 -2.16 -9.59
N PHE A 182 7.63 -2.33 -10.79
CA PHE A 182 8.18 -3.23 -11.80
C PHE A 182 9.57 -2.76 -12.23
N HIS A 183 10.60 -3.53 -11.90
CA HIS A 183 11.97 -3.34 -12.34
C HIS A 183 12.52 -4.68 -12.86
N LEU A 184 12.82 -4.73 -14.16
CA LEU A 184 13.64 -5.81 -14.75
C LEU A 184 15.10 -5.60 -14.34
N GLY A 185 15.36 -5.93 -13.08
CA GLY A 185 16.64 -5.86 -12.41
C GLY A 185 16.85 -7.08 -11.54
N TYR A 186 17.80 -7.92 -11.93
CA TYR A 186 18.44 -8.87 -11.02
C TYR A 186 19.03 -8.15 -9.79
N LYS A 187 19.31 -8.87 -8.70
CA LYS A 187 19.89 -8.29 -7.46
C LYS A 187 21.04 -7.34 -7.80
N ARG A 188 20.86 -6.05 -7.53
CA ARG A 188 21.82 -5.00 -7.88
C ARG A 188 22.90 -4.91 -6.79
N ASN A 189 23.94 -5.72 -6.91
CA ASN A 189 25.17 -5.52 -6.13
C ASN A 189 25.66 -4.08 -6.35
N GLY A 190 25.89 -3.38 -5.24
CA GLY A 190 25.74 -1.92 -5.17
C GLY A 190 26.97 -1.07 -5.51
N THR A 191 27.72 -1.39 -6.57
CA THR A 191 28.87 -0.55 -7.00
C THR A 191 28.42 0.78 -7.63
N THR A 192 28.08 1.76 -6.78
CA THR A 192 27.85 3.15 -7.20
C THR A 192 29.14 3.96 -7.13
N ARG A 193 29.87 4.06 -8.25
CA ARG A 193 30.92 5.07 -8.45
C ARG A 193 30.22 6.41 -8.74
N ASN A 194 30.33 7.38 -7.83
CA ASN A 194 29.98 8.77 -8.13
C ASN A 194 31.16 9.40 -8.88
N SER A 195 30.92 9.99 -10.04
CA SER A 195 31.84 10.95 -10.67
C SER A 195 31.34 12.37 -10.35
N ARG A 196 31.96 13.03 -9.37
CA ARG A 196 31.79 14.47 -9.16
C ARG A 196 32.45 15.19 -10.34
N GLY A 197 31.72 16.06 -11.04
CA GLY A 197 32.27 17.00 -12.00
C GLY A 197 31.99 18.41 -11.51
N ARG A 198 33.02 19.26 -11.42
CA ARG A 198 32.88 20.68 -11.02
C ARG A 198 32.11 21.45 -12.10
N SER A 199 31.23 22.35 -11.68
CA SER A 199 30.77 23.44 -12.55
C SER A 199 31.90 24.44 -12.82
N LYS A 200 31.94 24.97 -14.03
CA LYS A 200 32.38 26.35 -14.31
C LYS A 200 31.29 27.00 -15.17
N GLU A 201 30.94 28.24 -14.85
CA GLU A 201 30.02 29.06 -15.63
C GLU A 201 30.80 29.95 -16.59
N VAL A 202 30.33 30.11 -17.84
CA VAL A 202 30.51 31.31 -18.67
C VAL A 202 29.23 31.54 -19.49
N ARG A 203 28.98 32.79 -19.88
CA ARG A 203 27.74 33.35 -20.46
C ARG A 203 27.52 33.06 -21.96
N ASN A 204 26.23 33.14 -22.35
CA ASN A 204 25.61 33.76 -23.55
C ASN A 204 26.07 33.45 -24.99
N GLY A 205 25.14 33.72 -25.93
CA GLY A 205 25.29 33.56 -27.38
C GLY A 205 24.81 32.18 -27.88
N GLY A 206 24.28 32.02 -29.09
CA GLY A 206 23.95 33.00 -30.14
C GLY A 206 23.26 32.28 -31.32
N TRP A 207 22.49 33.00 -32.14
CA TRP A 207 21.60 32.44 -33.17
C TRP A 207 22.31 31.72 -34.34
N GLU A 208 21.61 30.69 -34.85
CA GLU A 208 21.44 30.21 -36.24
C GLU A 208 22.49 30.34 -37.38
N PHE A 209 22.65 29.21 -38.08
CA PHE A 209 22.80 29.01 -39.54
C PHE A 209 24.11 29.24 -40.33
N GLN A 210 24.33 28.28 -41.26
CA GLN A 210 25.13 28.26 -42.51
C GLN A 210 26.65 28.60 -42.53
N GLY A 211 27.37 27.83 -43.36
CA GLY A 211 28.81 27.98 -43.66
C GLY A 211 29.36 26.73 -44.37
N SER A 212 30.30 26.88 -45.30
CA SER A 212 30.81 25.78 -46.16
C SER A 212 32.32 25.88 -46.39
N ALA A 213 32.97 24.72 -46.58
CA ALA A 213 34.39 24.53 -46.94
C ALA A 213 35.45 25.10 -45.94
N GLY A 214 36.73 24.72 -46.00
CA GLY A 214 37.31 23.54 -46.64
C GLY A 214 38.85 23.55 -46.74
N ARG A 215 39.45 22.35 -46.58
CA ARG A 215 40.81 21.92 -47.03
C ARG A 215 42.09 22.65 -46.55
N ASN A 216 43.14 21.82 -46.41
CA ASN A 216 44.56 22.10 -46.69
C ASN A 216 45.38 23.01 -45.73
N ARG A 217 46.73 22.92 -45.67
CA ARG A 217 47.73 21.82 -45.83
C ARG A 217 49.16 22.40 -45.64
N ARG A 218 50.09 21.70 -44.97
CA ARG A 218 51.57 21.70 -45.16
C ARG A 218 52.19 20.65 -44.20
N LYS A 219 53.04 19.71 -44.65
CA LYS A 219 54.48 19.75 -45.06
C LYS A 219 55.41 19.76 -43.83
N ASP A 220 56.55 19.05 -43.75
CA ASP A 220 57.30 18.07 -44.60
C ASP A 220 58.19 17.19 -43.65
N GLY A 221 59.01 16.19 -44.02
CA GLY A 221 59.27 15.48 -45.30
C GLY A 221 60.64 14.76 -45.29
N GLY A 222 60.77 13.59 -45.97
CA GLY A 222 61.99 12.74 -46.05
C GLY A 222 62.15 11.74 -44.88
N ARG A 223 62.44 10.42 -45.01
CA ARG A 223 63.24 9.55 -45.91
C ARG A 223 64.77 9.56 -45.69
N ASP A 224 65.35 8.41 -45.31
CA ASP A 224 66.19 7.58 -46.21
C ASP A 224 66.30 6.09 -45.73
N THR A 225 67.23 5.33 -46.33
CA THR A 225 67.55 3.87 -46.31
C THR A 225 68.62 3.50 -45.25
N GLY A 226 69.09 2.25 -44.99
CA GLY A 226 68.70 0.87 -45.38
C GLY A 226 69.83 -0.20 -45.18
N LYS A 227 69.50 -1.51 -45.16
CA LYS A 227 70.34 -2.77 -45.30
C LYS A 227 71.21 -3.37 -44.14
N ARG A 228 70.77 -4.58 -43.68
CA ARG A 228 71.44 -5.93 -43.63
C ARG A 228 72.60 -6.35 -42.64
N LYS A 229 72.62 -7.69 -42.38
CA LYS A 229 73.55 -8.59 -41.62
C LYS A 229 73.46 -8.48 -40.07
N GLY A 230 73.72 -9.53 -39.26
CA GLY A 230 74.07 -10.95 -39.49
C GLY A 230 73.90 -11.82 -38.22
N ASP A 231 74.32 -13.09 -38.24
CA ASP A 231 74.18 -14.14 -37.17
C ASP A 231 75.15 -13.93 -35.96
N GLU A 232 75.25 -14.72 -34.86
CA GLU A 232 74.99 -16.15 -34.56
C GLU A 232 74.97 -16.45 -33.01
N VAL A 233 74.75 -17.71 -32.57
CA VAL A 233 74.99 -18.32 -31.20
C VAL A 233 74.06 -17.83 -30.04
N SER A 234 73.10 -18.59 -29.44
CA SER A 234 73.12 -19.86 -28.62
C SER A 234 73.72 -19.73 -27.21
N LEU A 235 73.33 -20.42 -26.12
CA LEU A 235 72.34 -21.48 -25.78
C LEU A 235 71.29 -20.93 -24.75
N GLY A 236 70.56 -21.59 -23.82
CA GLY A 236 70.29 -22.98 -23.33
C GLY A 236 69.83 -22.95 -21.84
N GLY A 237 69.06 -23.89 -21.24
CA GLY A 237 68.33 -25.08 -21.72
C GLY A 237 67.72 -25.94 -20.56
N LYS A 238 67.11 -27.11 -20.88
CA LYS A 238 66.66 -28.25 -19.99
C LYS A 238 65.41 -28.02 -19.11
N ARG A 239 64.41 -28.92 -18.92
CA ARG A 239 63.98 -30.30 -19.38
C ARG A 239 62.42 -30.27 -19.54
N LYS A 240 61.64 -31.04 -20.32
CA LYS A 240 61.78 -32.22 -21.23
C LYS A 240 61.55 -33.64 -20.64
N ARG A 241 60.28 -34.11 -20.63
CA ARG A 241 59.72 -35.50 -20.77
C ARG A 241 58.19 -35.36 -21.07
N GLU A 242 57.49 -35.98 -22.04
CA GLU A 242 57.50 -37.34 -22.66
C GLU A 242 56.72 -38.39 -21.81
N ARG A 243 55.86 -39.28 -22.36
CA ARG A 243 55.64 -39.67 -23.79
C ARG A 243 54.26 -40.32 -24.08
N GLU A 244 53.96 -40.47 -25.38
CA GLU A 244 53.28 -41.57 -26.15
C GLU A 244 53.06 -42.95 -25.43
N GLU A 245 52.17 -43.90 -25.81
CA GLU A 245 51.21 -44.15 -26.94
C GLU A 245 50.15 -45.23 -26.52
N VAL A 246 48.84 -45.18 -26.89
CA VAL A 246 48.06 -45.87 -27.97
C VAL A 246 47.56 -47.35 -27.73
N GLU A 247 46.26 -47.58 -28.02
CA GLU A 247 45.46 -48.83 -28.23
C GLU A 247 45.28 -49.94 -27.14
N GLY A 248 44.16 -50.68 -27.26
CA GLY A 248 43.70 -51.78 -26.37
C GLY A 248 42.16 -51.99 -26.41
N ASP A 249 41.68 -53.25 -26.40
CA ASP A 249 40.29 -53.66 -26.79
C ASP A 249 39.59 -54.59 -25.75
N VAL A 250 38.32 -54.95 -26.01
CA VAL A 250 37.55 -56.14 -25.54
C VAL A 250 36.61 -56.05 -24.30
N CYS A 251 35.29 -56.13 -24.61
CA CYS A 251 34.15 -56.78 -23.92
C CYS A 251 33.58 -56.41 -22.52
N LEU A 252 32.31 -56.84 -22.35
CA LEU A 252 31.41 -56.79 -21.16
C LEU A 252 31.25 -58.19 -20.53
N PRO A 253 30.92 -58.31 -19.24
CA PRO A 253 29.52 -58.61 -18.81
C PRO A 253 29.12 -57.89 -17.49
N GLY A 254 27.92 -57.99 -16.89
CA GLY A 254 26.67 -58.67 -17.28
C GLY A 254 25.52 -58.53 -16.23
N LYS A 255 24.30 -58.88 -16.70
CA LYS A 255 23.05 -59.41 -16.05
C LYS A 255 23.14 -59.92 -14.57
N ARG A 256 22.07 -60.03 -13.74
CA ARG A 256 20.59 -60.13 -13.91
C ARG A 256 19.79 -60.01 -12.55
N ARG A 257 18.44 -59.99 -12.64
CA ARG A 257 17.29 -60.37 -11.71
C ARG A 257 17.54 -60.76 -10.22
N CYS A 258 16.65 -60.58 -9.21
CA CYS A 258 15.18 -60.34 -9.05
C CYS A 258 14.29 -61.57 -8.67
N THR A 259 13.79 -61.59 -7.41
CA THR A 259 12.64 -62.33 -6.78
C THR A 259 12.30 -61.62 -5.43
N GLN A 260 11.06 -61.47 -4.92
CA GLN A 260 10.10 -62.42 -4.26
C GLN A 260 10.66 -63.07 -2.95
N ARG A 261 9.94 -63.20 -1.81
CA ARG A 261 8.60 -62.73 -1.33
C ARG A 261 8.55 -62.80 0.24
N GLU A 262 7.35 -62.68 0.85
CA GLU A 262 6.92 -63.17 2.20
C GLU A 262 7.01 -62.30 3.49
N ALA A 263 6.19 -62.72 4.47
CA ALA A 263 5.90 -62.26 5.84
C ALA A 263 5.22 -63.47 6.56
N PRO A 264 5.20 -63.64 7.92
CA PRO A 264 4.76 -62.69 8.96
C PRO A 264 5.85 -62.51 10.07
N THR A 265 5.70 -62.16 11.37
CA THR A 265 4.65 -62.41 12.41
C THR A 265 4.74 -61.36 13.56
N VAL A 266 3.90 -61.48 14.59
CA VAL A 266 3.64 -60.48 15.66
C VAL A 266 4.54 -60.65 16.91
N SER A 267 4.92 -59.53 17.55
CA SER A 267 5.25 -59.47 18.98
C SER A 267 4.95 -58.06 19.58
N SER A 268 5.02 -57.94 20.91
CA SER A 268 4.45 -56.82 21.71
C SER A 268 5.47 -55.78 22.21
N GLY A 269 5.04 -54.54 22.42
CA GLY A 269 5.81 -53.49 23.11
C GLY A 269 4.96 -52.25 23.48
N THR A 270 5.29 -51.58 24.59
CA THR A 270 4.45 -50.54 25.23
C THR A 270 4.88 -49.09 24.95
N SER A 271 3.91 -48.18 25.08
CA SER A 271 4.03 -46.77 25.53
C SER A 271 5.08 -45.84 24.90
N ASP A 272 4.64 -44.94 24.02
CA ASP A 272 4.83 -43.48 24.21
C ASP A 272 3.94 -42.65 23.25
N PRO A 273 3.65 -41.36 23.53
CA PRO A 273 2.70 -40.56 22.74
C PRO A 273 3.31 -40.08 21.41
N ALA A 274 2.63 -40.40 20.30
CA ALA A 274 3.16 -40.23 18.95
C ALA A 274 3.39 -38.77 18.53
N VAL A 275 4.66 -38.43 18.23
CA VAL A 275 5.03 -37.19 17.52
C VAL A 275 4.42 -37.22 16.11
N VAL A 276 3.61 -36.22 15.78
CA VAL A 276 2.96 -36.09 14.47
C VAL A 276 4.00 -36.06 13.34
N PRO A 277 4.00 -37.04 12.41
CA PRO A 277 4.97 -37.06 11.30
C PRO A 277 4.81 -35.84 10.40
N ARG A 278 5.91 -35.14 10.13
CA ARG A 278 5.94 -34.06 9.13
C ARG A 278 5.59 -34.66 7.76
N PRO A 279 4.59 -34.13 7.03
CA PRO A 279 4.20 -34.70 5.74
C PRO A 279 5.36 -34.62 4.74
N GLY A 280 5.86 -35.78 4.31
CA GLY A 280 6.94 -35.89 3.34
C GLY A 280 6.59 -35.18 2.03
N GLY A 281 7.53 -34.41 1.48
CA GLY A 281 7.32 -33.72 0.22
C GLY A 281 7.10 -34.72 -0.92
N PRO A 282 6.07 -34.53 -1.78
CA PRO A 282 5.75 -35.51 -2.83
C PRO A 282 6.89 -35.62 -3.84
N SER A 283 7.36 -36.86 -4.08
CA SER A 283 8.34 -37.13 -5.12
C SER A 283 7.73 -36.89 -6.51
N TRP A 284 8.46 -36.19 -7.37
CA TRP A 284 7.91 -35.63 -8.60
C TRP A 284 7.77 -36.68 -9.72
N ARG A 285 6.60 -37.31 -9.82
CA ARG A 285 6.23 -38.09 -11.02
C ARG A 285 6.18 -37.19 -12.26
N THR A 286 6.64 -37.73 -13.38
CA THR A 286 6.72 -37.05 -14.68
C THR A 286 5.33 -36.69 -15.20
N GLY A 287 5.10 -35.41 -15.52
CA GLY A 287 3.82 -34.90 -16.05
C GLY A 287 3.26 -33.70 -15.29
N SER A 288 3.55 -33.60 -13.99
CA SER A 288 3.19 -32.44 -13.17
C SER A 288 4.03 -31.21 -13.51
N PHE A 289 3.39 -30.03 -13.63
CA PHE A 289 4.11 -28.76 -13.69
C PHE A 289 4.92 -28.56 -12.39
N PRO A 290 6.21 -28.22 -12.45
CA PRO A 290 6.91 -27.75 -11.25
C PRO A 290 6.22 -26.44 -10.78
N PRO A 291 5.94 -26.28 -9.47
CA PRO A 291 5.27 -25.09 -8.96
C PRO A 291 6.12 -23.87 -9.27
N LEU A 292 5.52 -22.86 -9.93
CA LEU A 292 6.22 -21.65 -10.32
C LEU A 292 6.73 -20.94 -9.04
N PRO A 293 8.05 -20.68 -8.91
CA PRO A 293 8.62 -20.08 -7.71
C PRO A 293 7.93 -18.76 -7.34
N HIS A 294 7.80 -18.49 -6.03
CA HIS A 294 6.99 -17.39 -5.48
C HIS A 294 7.19 -16.06 -6.22
N SER A 295 6.27 -15.75 -7.14
CA SER A 295 6.52 -14.68 -8.11
C SER A 295 6.24 -13.32 -7.47
N GLN A 296 7.30 -12.64 -7.03
CA GLN A 296 7.24 -11.24 -6.58
C GLN A 296 6.90 -10.26 -7.73
N CYS A 297 6.83 -10.76 -8.96
CA CYS A 297 6.38 -10.03 -10.15
C CYS A 297 4.84 -9.99 -10.20
N PHE A 298 4.29 -8.77 -10.07
CA PHE A 298 2.86 -8.49 -10.17
C PHE A 298 2.61 -7.32 -11.12
N ILE A 299 1.65 -7.49 -12.03
CA ILE A 299 1.18 -6.48 -12.98
C ILE A 299 -0.09 -5.86 -12.40
N ARG A 300 -0.15 -4.53 -12.28
CA ARG A 300 -1.13 -3.81 -11.43
C ARG A 300 -2.18 -3.10 -12.27
N THR A 301 -3.46 -3.19 -11.89
CA THR A 301 -4.54 -2.41 -12.54
C THR A 301 -4.31 -0.90 -12.42
N LEU A 302 -3.68 -0.44 -11.33
CA LEU A 302 -3.20 0.94 -11.15
C LEU A 302 -2.30 1.43 -12.30
N GLY A 303 -1.63 0.53 -13.02
CA GLY A 303 -0.83 0.84 -14.20
C GLY A 303 -1.65 1.38 -15.38
N MET A 304 -2.95 1.12 -15.44
CA MET A 304 -3.86 1.58 -16.52
C MET A 304 -4.23 3.06 -16.40
N LEU A 305 -4.17 3.60 -15.19
CA LEU A 305 -4.90 4.81 -14.82
C LEU A 305 -4.26 6.09 -15.38
N TYR A 306 -5.13 7.07 -15.67
CA TYR A 306 -4.77 8.44 -16.06
C TYR A 306 -3.92 8.53 -17.34
N GLY A 307 -4.25 7.66 -18.31
CA GLY A 307 -3.71 7.63 -19.67
C GLY A 307 -4.24 8.74 -20.58
N GLY A 308 -4.81 8.37 -21.73
CA GLY A 308 -5.47 9.28 -22.68
C GLY A 308 -4.54 10.34 -23.28
N ARG A 309 -3.42 9.93 -23.89
CA ARG A 309 -2.49 10.87 -24.59
C ARG A 309 -2.03 10.40 -25.98
N GLY A 310 -2.77 9.47 -26.58
CA GLY A 310 -2.55 8.98 -27.93
C GLY A 310 -1.29 8.11 -28.12
N MET A 311 -1.16 7.54 -29.32
CA MET A 311 -0.12 6.57 -29.65
C MET A 311 1.31 7.14 -29.66
N ARG A 312 1.51 8.46 -29.61
CA ARG A 312 2.84 9.10 -29.54
C ARG A 312 3.63 8.70 -28.28
N ARG A 313 2.96 8.31 -27.18
CA ARG A 313 3.60 7.85 -25.94
C ARG A 313 3.60 6.33 -25.76
N PHE A 314 3.07 5.58 -26.73
CA PHE A 314 3.05 4.12 -26.71
C PHE A 314 4.46 3.53 -26.83
N LEU A 315 4.74 2.41 -26.15
CA LEU A 315 6.10 1.87 -26.01
C LEU A 315 6.79 1.61 -27.35
N LEU A 316 6.09 1.00 -28.31
CA LEU A 316 6.64 0.66 -29.63
C LEU A 316 6.87 1.88 -30.55
N ASN A 317 6.26 3.03 -30.23
CA ASN A 317 6.45 4.30 -30.94
C ASN A 317 7.54 5.18 -30.33
N ARG A 318 8.12 4.79 -29.19
CA ARG A 318 9.26 5.52 -28.60
C ARG A 318 10.49 5.35 -29.47
N LYS A 319 11.32 6.39 -29.55
CA LYS A 319 12.65 6.34 -30.17
C LYS A 319 13.70 5.88 -29.15
N ARG A 320 14.73 5.17 -29.60
CA ARG A 320 15.96 4.94 -28.83
C ARG A 320 16.86 6.14 -29.01
N LYS A 321 17.46 6.65 -27.93
CA LYS A 321 18.62 7.55 -28.00
C LYS A 321 19.89 6.70 -27.95
N SER A 322 20.83 6.92 -28.87
CA SER A 322 22.23 6.50 -28.69
C SER A 322 23.00 7.62 -27.97
N ARG A 323 24.30 7.45 -27.76
CA ARG A 323 25.21 8.56 -27.44
C ARG A 323 25.64 9.31 -28.71
N ASP A 324 25.86 8.55 -29.77
CA ASP A 324 26.58 8.97 -30.98
C ASP A 324 25.66 9.07 -32.21
N GLU A 325 24.41 8.60 -32.09
CA GLU A 325 23.34 8.70 -33.10
C GLU A 325 22.13 9.47 -32.55
N GLY A 326 21.51 10.28 -33.42
CA GLY A 326 20.23 10.91 -33.17
C GLY A 326 19.08 9.93 -32.89
N PRO A 327 17.93 10.40 -32.37
CA PRO A 327 16.90 9.52 -31.82
C PRO A 327 16.17 8.72 -32.91
N ARG A 328 16.52 7.44 -33.07
CA ARG A 328 16.04 6.53 -34.13
C ARG A 328 14.88 5.63 -33.70
N ARG A 329 14.16 5.07 -34.68
CA ARG A 329 13.07 4.09 -34.45
C ARG A 329 13.64 2.75 -33.92
N LEU A 330 12.82 2.02 -33.16
CA LEU A 330 13.17 0.69 -32.64
C LEU A 330 13.18 -0.36 -33.76
N GLN A 331 14.16 -1.26 -33.68
CA GLN A 331 14.29 -2.48 -34.50
C GLN A 331 14.19 -3.73 -33.62
N GLY A 332 14.18 -4.93 -34.21
CA GLY A 332 14.00 -6.19 -33.48
C GLY A 332 15.02 -6.42 -32.36
N ARG A 333 16.31 -6.09 -32.60
CA ARG A 333 17.38 -6.15 -31.58
C ARG A 333 17.10 -5.24 -30.39
N ASP A 334 16.53 -4.05 -30.62
CA ASP A 334 16.17 -3.13 -29.54
C ASP A 334 14.99 -3.68 -28.70
N LEU A 335 14.01 -4.35 -29.33
CA LEU A 335 12.92 -5.02 -28.58
C LEU A 335 13.41 -6.20 -27.76
N VAL A 336 14.29 -7.05 -28.29
CA VAL A 336 14.88 -8.17 -27.52
C VAL A 336 15.57 -7.64 -26.23
N ARG A 337 16.30 -6.52 -26.33
CA ARG A 337 16.90 -5.81 -25.18
C ARG A 337 15.84 -5.29 -24.19
N LEU A 338 14.81 -4.62 -24.71
CA LEU A 338 13.68 -4.08 -23.93
C LEU A 338 12.84 -5.15 -23.20
N VAL A 339 12.75 -6.38 -23.72
CA VAL A 339 11.96 -7.46 -23.12
C VAL A 339 12.78 -8.27 -22.12
N PHE A 340 14.00 -8.68 -22.49
CA PHE A 340 14.73 -9.73 -21.76
C PHE A 340 15.94 -9.23 -20.93
N PHE A 341 16.48 -8.03 -21.20
CA PHE A 341 17.78 -7.59 -20.66
C PHE A 341 17.73 -6.31 -19.81
N GLU A 342 17.67 -5.12 -20.40
CA GLU A 342 17.77 -3.83 -19.68
C GLU A 342 16.41 -3.16 -19.40
N GLY A 343 15.34 -3.62 -20.06
CA GLY A 343 14.03 -3.02 -19.93
C GLY A 343 13.96 -1.60 -20.53
N VAL A 344 13.00 -0.79 -20.07
CA VAL A 344 12.73 0.57 -20.58
C VAL A 344 13.94 1.52 -20.48
N ALA A 345 14.92 1.20 -19.63
CA ALA A 345 16.18 1.95 -19.54
C ALA A 345 17.03 1.89 -20.82
N TYR A 346 16.87 0.84 -21.65
CA TYR A 346 17.56 0.70 -22.93
C TYR A 346 17.31 1.88 -23.89
N LEU A 347 16.12 2.48 -23.84
CA LEU A 347 15.74 3.64 -24.66
C LEU A 347 16.60 4.89 -24.39
N ASN A 348 17.26 4.93 -23.22
CA ASN A 348 18.09 6.02 -22.74
C ASN A 348 19.59 5.64 -22.72
N GLY A 349 20.01 4.65 -23.51
CA GLY A 349 21.43 4.25 -23.62
C GLY A 349 21.98 3.46 -22.42
N THR A 350 21.13 2.80 -21.63
CA THR A 350 21.58 1.83 -20.61
C THR A 350 21.72 0.45 -21.24
N GLU A 351 22.95 -0.06 -21.38
CA GLU A 351 23.25 -1.41 -21.89
C GLU A 351 23.84 -2.30 -20.77
N ARG A 352 23.65 -3.62 -20.86
CA ARG A 352 24.21 -4.62 -19.93
C ARG A 352 24.94 -5.72 -20.71
N LYS A 353 26.03 -6.25 -20.15
CA LYS A 353 26.70 -7.45 -20.69
C LYS A 353 25.72 -8.66 -20.71
N PRO A 354 25.81 -9.55 -21.72
CA PRO A 354 26.67 -9.47 -22.91
C PRO A 354 26.13 -8.43 -23.90
N GLU A 355 26.99 -7.82 -24.73
CA GLU A 355 26.61 -6.78 -25.73
C GLU A 355 26.10 -7.39 -27.05
N ARG A 356 26.73 -8.49 -27.49
CA ARG A 356 26.19 -9.41 -28.50
C ARG A 356 25.05 -10.23 -27.86
N LEU A 357 23.98 -10.48 -28.61
CA LEU A 357 22.87 -11.30 -28.13
C LEU A 357 23.28 -12.79 -28.18
N PRO A 358 23.04 -13.60 -27.14
CA PRO A 358 23.22 -15.05 -27.21
C PRO A 358 22.36 -15.67 -28.31
N ARG A 359 22.78 -16.81 -28.91
CA ARG A 359 22.14 -17.46 -30.08
C ARG A 359 20.61 -17.51 -29.99
N ARG A 360 20.04 -17.94 -28.86
CA ARG A 360 18.58 -18.03 -28.58
C ARG A 360 17.83 -16.68 -28.62
N PHE A 361 18.52 -15.58 -28.33
CA PHE A 361 17.97 -14.22 -28.40
C PHE A 361 18.28 -13.51 -29.72
N PHE A 362 19.32 -13.95 -30.44
CA PHE A 362 19.60 -13.49 -31.79
C PHE A 362 18.57 -14.02 -32.80
N THR A 363 18.21 -15.31 -32.71
CA THR A 363 17.16 -15.95 -33.53
C THR A 363 15.76 -15.36 -33.32
N LEU A 364 15.54 -14.61 -32.24
CA LEU A 364 14.30 -13.86 -31.98
C LEU A 364 14.19 -12.54 -32.76
N VAL A 365 15.30 -11.97 -33.24
CA VAL A 365 15.31 -10.65 -33.89
C VAL A 365 14.37 -10.57 -35.11
N PRO A 366 14.28 -11.57 -36.01
CA PRO A 366 13.33 -11.56 -37.12
C PRO A 366 11.86 -11.47 -36.69
N LEU A 367 11.45 -12.22 -35.64
CA LEU A 367 10.09 -12.19 -35.11
C LEU A 367 9.73 -10.83 -34.48
N PHE A 368 10.66 -10.21 -33.75
CA PHE A 368 10.45 -8.84 -33.25
C PHE A 368 10.46 -7.79 -34.38
N CYS A 369 11.23 -7.98 -35.45
CA CYS A 369 11.13 -7.16 -36.67
C CYS A 369 9.78 -7.35 -37.40
N GLN A 370 9.22 -8.56 -37.42
CA GLN A 370 7.88 -8.84 -37.95
C GLN A 370 6.80 -8.18 -37.08
N LEU A 371 6.88 -8.28 -35.74
CA LEU A 371 6.00 -7.60 -34.79
C LEU A 371 6.03 -6.07 -34.99
N LEU A 372 7.21 -5.47 -35.15
CA LEU A 372 7.35 -4.05 -35.45
C LEU A 372 6.76 -3.66 -36.82
N ARG A 373 6.91 -4.50 -37.85
CA ARG A 373 6.27 -4.28 -39.17
C ARG A 373 4.74 -4.35 -39.07
N ARG A 374 4.19 -5.36 -38.38
CA ARG A 374 2.75 -5.50 -38.13
C ARG A 374 2.21 -4.32 -37.29
N HIS A 375 2.91 -3.92 -36.22
CA HIS A 375 2.57 -2.75 -35.41
C HIS A 375 2.44 -1.47 -36.24
N ARG A 376 3.42 -1.18 -37.11
CA ARG A 376 3.44 0.01 -37.98
C ARG A 376 2.33 0.01 -39.03
N ARG A 377 1.80 -1.16 -39.42
CA ARG A 377 0.68 -1.33 -40.36
C ARG A 377 -0.69 -1.44 -39.69
N CYS A 378 -0.76 -1.61 -38.36
CA CYS A 378 -2.00 -1.87 -37.65
C CYS A 378 -2.92 -0.64 -37.61
N PRO A 379 -4.17 -0.72 -38.12
CA PRO A 379 -5.07 0.43 -38.22
C PRO A 379 -5.80 0.71 -36.90
N TYR A 380 -5.05 0.90 -35.81
CA TYR A 380 -5.55 1.07 -34.42
C TYR A 380 -6.77 1.98 -34.30
N SER A 381 -6.80 3.13 -35.01
CA SER A 381 -7.92 4.07 -34.96
C SER A 381 -9.20 3.51 -35.60
N LYS A 382 -9.11 2.78 -36.72
CA LYS A 382 -10.27 2.14 -37.37
C LYS A 382 -10.83 1.02 -36.49
N ILE A 383 -9.95 0.17 -35.94
CA ILE A 383 -10.33 -0.91 -34.99
C ILE A 383 -11.03 -0.30 -33.77
N LEU A 384 -10.45 0.76 -33.19
CA LEU A 384 -11.02 1.42 -32.02
C LEU A 384 -12.38 2.06 -32.30
N GLN A 385 -12.56 2.70 -33.45
CA GLN A 385 -13.84 3.33 -33.80
C GLN A 385 -14.94 2.30 -34.05
N ARG A 386 -14.62 1.14 -34.64
CA ARG A 386 -15.56 0.02 -34.83
C ARG A 386 -16.02 -0.59 -33.50
N VAL A 387 -15.09 -0.82 -32.56
CA VAL A 387 -15.37 -1.59 -31.35
C VAL A 387 -15.83 -0.72 -30.18
N CYS A 388 -15.24 0.48 -30.05
CA CYS A 388 -15.46 1.47 -29.00
C CYS A 388 -15.69 2.88 -29.61
N PRO A 389 -16.78 3.09 -30.38
CA PRO A 389 -17.15 4.42 -30.85
C PRO A 389 -17.42 5.38 -29.67
N ALA A 390 -17.31 6.68 -29.93
CA ALA A 390 -17.71 7.74 -29.00
C ALA A 390 -17.96 9.04 -29.77
N VAL A 391 -18.89 9.87 -29.27
CA VAL A 391 -19.18 11.20 -29.80
C VAL A 391 -18.60 12.22 -28.83
N GLY A 392 -17.87 13.22 -29.34
CA GLY A 392 -17.17 14.21 -28.51
C GLY A 392 -18.02 15.42 -28.08
N GLN A 393 -19.33 15.33 -28.28
CA GLN A 393 -20.30 16.42 -28.16
C GLN A 393 -21.39 16.04 -27.16
N GLY A 394 -21.98 17.06 -26.52
CA GLY A 394 -22.93 16.91 -25.42
C GLY A 394 -22.55 17.77 -24.22
N ASP A 395 -23.49 17.85 -23.29
CA ASP A 395 -23.33 18.44 -21.97
C ASP A 395 -22.61 17.47 -21.00
N MET A 396 -22.55 17.78 -19.70
CA MET A 396 -21.92 16.89 -18.73
C MET A 396 -22.72 15.61 -18.44
N ALA A 397 -24.06 15.67 -18.40
CA ALA A 397 -24.92 14.53 -18.13
C ALA A 397 -24.88 13.51 -19.28
N SER A 398 -24.93 13.95 -20.54
CA SER A 398 -24.82 13.05 -21.71
C SER A 398 -23.41 12.49 -21.94
N LEU A 399 -22.35 13.18 -21.52
CA LEU A 399 -20.96 12.69 -21.68
C LEU A 399 -20.51 11.74 -20.54
N LEU A 400 -21.04 11.86 -19.32
CA LEU A 400 -20.61 11.03 -18.19
C LEU A 400 -20.89 9.50 -18.36
N PRO A 401 -22.00 9.06 -19.00
CA PRO A 401 -22.23 7.66 -19.37
C PRO A 401 -21.37 7.14 -20.53
N GLN A 402 -20.76 8.01 -21.35
CA GLN A 402 -20.03 7.63 -22.57
C GLN A 402 -18.63 7.02 -22.30
N HIS A 403 -18.60 5.94 -21.54
CA HIS A 403 -17.42 5.13 -21.28
C HIS A 403 -17.55 3.73 -21.91
N SER A 404 -16.47 3.22 -22.49
CA SER A 404 -16.44 1.84 -22.99
C SER A 404 -16.52 0.83 -21.85
N ALA A 405 -17.41 -0.16 -21.98
CA ALA A 405 -17.45 -1.29 -21.06
C ALA A 405 -16.17 -2.16 -21.20
N PRO A 406 -15.70 -2.83 -20.12
CA PRO A 406 -14.46 -3.64 -20.15
C PRO A 406 -14.42 -4.69 -21.26
N HIS A 407 -15.57 -5.27 -21.66
CA HIS A 407 -15.62 -6.25 -22.74
C HIS A 407 -15.36 -5.63 -24.12
N ARG A 408 -15.81 -4.40 -24.39
CA ARG A 408 -15.49 -3.68 -25.64
C ARG A 408 -14.00 -3.34 -25.70
N VAL A 409 -13.41 -2.90 -24.58
CA VAL A 409 -11.96 -2.66 -24.47
C VAL A 409 -11.17 -3.95 -24.69
N TYR A 410 -11.64 -5.08 -24.15
CA TYR A 410 -11.07 -6.40 -24.43
C TYR A 410 -11.15 -6.79 -25.91
N LEU A 411 -12.28 -6.60 -26.57
CA LEU A 411 -12.43 -6.90 -28.01
C LEU A 411 -11.44 -6.07 -28.85
N PHE A 412 -11.30 -4.78 -28.57
CA PHE A 412 -10.33 -3.89 -29.22
C PHE A 412 -8.88 -4.39 -28.98
N VAL A 413 -8.53 -4.74 -27.75
CA VAL A 413 -7.19 -5.25 -27.41
C VAL A 413 -6.94 -6.62 -28.06
N ARG A 414 -7.94 -7.51 -28.12
CA ARG A 414 -7.88 -8.83 -28.77
C ARG A 414 -7.56 -8.70 -30.26
N GLU A 415 -8.24 -7.81 -30.96
CA GLU A 415 -8.01 -7.53 -32.39
C GLU A 415 -6.62 -6.91 -32.60
N CYS A 416 -6.24 -5.96 -31.76
CA CYS A 416 -4.90 -5.36 -31.76
C CYS A 416 -3.77 -6.33 -31.36
N LEU A 417 -4.05 -7.43 -30.66
CA LEU A 417 -3.07 -8.49 -30.38
C LEU A 417 -2.94 -9.43 -31.58
N ASN A 418 -4.06 -9.95 -32.10
CA ASN A 418 -4.07 -10.83 -33.27
C ASN A 418 -3.43 -10.17 -34.50
N ALA A 419 -3.66 -8.86 -34.72
CA ALA A 419 -3.10 -8.13 -35.85
C ALA A 419 -1.59 -7.87 -35.74
N VAL A 420 -1.02 -7.82 -34.53
CA VAL A 420 0.34 -7.31 -34.28
C VAL A 420 1.32 -8.35 -33.80
N VAL A 421 0.90 -9.32 -32.99
CA VAL A 421 1.79 -10.36 -32.44
C VAL A 421 1.86 -11.53 -33.43
N PRO A 422 3.05 -11.89 -33.94
CA PRO A 422 3.27 -13.15 -34.66
C PRO A 422 2.70 -14.37 -33.93
N SER A 423 2.00 -15.23 -34.67
CA SER A 423 1.46 -16.53 -34.25
C SER A 423 2.51 -17.39 -33.53
N GLU A 424 3.72 -17.35 -34.07
CA GLU A 424 4.94 -18.04 -33.67
C GLU A 424 5.29 -17.76 -32.20
N PHE A 425 5.01 -16.56 -31.68
CA PHE A 425 5.28 -16.24 -30.27
C PHE A 425 4.43 -17.04 -29.28
N TRP A 426 3.20 -17.40 -29.65
CA TRP A 426 2.32 -18.20 -28.81
C TRP A 426 2.70 -19.69 -28.79
N GLY A 427 3.34 -20.18 -29.86
CA GLY A 427 3.62 -21.61 -30.07
C GLY A 427 2.39 -22.42 -30.48
N SER A 428 1.27 -22.23 -29.77
CA SER A 428 -0.01 -22.85 -30.09
C SER A 428 -1.21 -21.95 -29.78
N ASP A 429 -2.35 -22.26 -30.41
CA ASP A 429 -3.61 -21.56 -30.13
C ASP A 429 -4.09 -21.71 -28.69
N HIS A 430 -3.79 -22.84 -28.03
CA HIS A 430 -4.04 -23.01 -26.60
C HIS A 430 -3.39 -21.90 -25.79
N ASN A 431 -2.09 -21.64 -26.01
CA ASN A 431 -1.37 -20.54 -25.32
C ASN A 431 -1.95 -19.16 -25.68
N ARG A 432 -2.29 -18.93 -26.96
CA ARG A 432 -2.94 -17.69 -27.42
C ARG A 432 -4.27 -17.44 -26.70
N PHE A 433 -5.14 -18.46 -26.62
CA PHE A 433 -6.42 -18.37 -25.92
C PHE A 433 -6.25 -18.21 -24.40
N LYS A 434 -5.26 -18.88 -23.77
CA LYS A 434 -4.95 -18.65 -22.34
C LYS A 434 -4.52 -17.20 -22.08
N PHE A 435 -3.64 -16.65 -22.92
CA PHE A 435 -3.22 -15.25 -22.78
C PHE A 435 -4.38 -14.27 -23.00
N LEU A 436 -5.19 -14.49 -24.04
CA LEU A 436 -6.39 -13.67 -24.29
C LEU A 436 -7.42 -13.77 -23.15
N SER A 437 -7.57 -14.93 -22.51
CA SER A 437 -8.40 -15.08 -21.30
C SER A 437 -7.82 -14.33 -20.11
N ALA A 438 -6.50 -14.34 -19.92
CA ALA A 438 -5.83 -13.55 -18.88
C ALA A 438 -6.02 -12.04 -19.13
N VAL A 439 -5.92 -11.57 -20.38
CA VAL A 439 -6.20 -10.18 -20.77
C VAL A 439 -7.66 -9.80 -20.50
N ARG A 440 -8.64 -10.66 -20.86
CA ARG A 440 -10.07 -10.44 -20.55
C ARG A 440 -10.29 -10.27 -19.06
N ASN A 441 -9.72 -11.16 -18.26
CA ASN A 441 -9.84 -11.12 -16.80
C ASN A 441 -9.18 -9.85 -16.24
N PHE A 442 -7.96 -9.53 -16.67
CA PHE A 442 -7.19 -8.36 -16.25
C PHE A 442 -7.92 -7.03 -16.51
N LEU A 443 -8.53 -6.87 -17.69
CA LEU A 443 -9.30 -5.66 -18.03
C LEU A 443 -10.60 -5.52 -17.20
N SER A 444 -11.06 -6.59 -16.54
CA SER A 444 -12.21 -6.60 -15.63
C SER A 444 -11.84 -6.55 -14.14
N MET A 445 -10.55 -6.40 -13.80
CA MET A 445 -10.06 -6.30 -12.43
C MET A 445 -10.34 -4.91 -11.82
N GLY A 446 -10.52 -4.86 -10.51
CA GLY A 446 -10.71 -3.64 -9.75
C GLY A 446 -9.45 -2.78 -9.65
N LYS A 447 -9.63 -1.49 -9.36
CA LYS A 447 -8.59 -0.45 -9.25
C LYS A 447 -7.31 -0.88 -8.53
N PHE A 448 -7.43 -1.59 -7.40
CA PHE A 448 -6.31 -1.95 -6.52
C PHE A 448 -5.80 -3.39 -6.69
N GLU A 449 -6.39 -4.17 -7.58
CA GLU A 449 -6.00 -5.55 -7.82
C GLU A 449 -4.69 -5.64 -8.63
N ARG A 450 -4.13 -6.86 -8.69
CA ARG A 450 -2.90 -7.17 -9.43
C ARG A 450 -2.93 -8.62 -9.89
N MET A 451 -2.39 -8.90 -11.07
CA MET A 451 -2.19 -10.26 -11.59
C MET A 451 -0.74 -10.68 -11.35
N SER A 452 -0.50 -11.91 -10.88
CA SER A 452 0.86 -12.45 -10.76
C SER A 452 1.38 -13.03 -12.07
N LEU A 453 2.70 -13.12 -12.20
CA LEU A 453 3.31 -13.89 -13.30
C LEU A 453 2.93 -15.38 -13.23
N ALA A 454 2.71 -15.94 -12.02
CA ALA A 454 2.26 -17.31 -11.85
C ALA A 454 0.86 -17.54 -12.44
N GLU A 455 -0.10 -16.62 -12.23
CA GLU A 455 -1.43 -16.66 -12.86
C GLU A 455 -1.34 -16.58 -14.39
N LEU A 456 -0.50 -15.66 -14.91
CA LEU A 456 -0.34 -15.45 -16.35
C LEU A 456 0.29 -16.65 -17.07
N MET A 457 1.13 -17.41 -16.38
CA MET A 457 1.76 -18.65 -16.87
C MET A 457 0.93 -19.92 -16.61
N TRP A 458 -0.22 -19.83 -15.93
CA TRP A 458 -0.98 -20.99 -15.50
C TRP A 458 -1.51 -21.83 -16.68
N LYS A 459 -1.12 -23.10 -16.72
CA LYS A 459 -1.42 -24.06 -17.81
C LYS A 459 -0.93 -23.61 -19.19
N MET A 460 0.09 -22.76 -19.28
CA MET A 460 0.79 -22.47 -20.54
C MET A 460 1.68 -23.66 -20.95
N LYS A 461 1.56 -24.10 -22.20
CA LYS A 461 2.40 -25.16 -22.78
C LYS A 461 3.72 -24.56 -23.28
N VAL A 462 4.74 -24.55 -22.41
CA VAL A 462 6.03 -23.89 -22.68
C VAL A 462 6.77 -24.49 -23.88
N ASN A 463 6.66 -25.81 -24.11
CA ASN A 463 7.37 -26.49 -25.19
C ASN A 463 6.70 -26.39 -26.58
N ASP A 464 5.49 -25.80 -26.67
CA ASP A 464 4.86 -25.45 -27.96
C ASP A 464 5.59 -24.26 -28.60
N CYS A 465 6.21 -23.39 -27.80
CA CYS A 465 6.92 -22.20 -28.24
C CYS A 465 8.29 -22.56 -28.84
N ASP A 466 8.30 -22.94 -30.12
CA ASP A 466 9.50 -23.38 -30.86
C ASP A 466 10.67 -22.38 -30.79
N TRP A 467 10.38 -21.07 -30.75
CA TRP A 467 11.39 -20.00 -30.61
C TRP A 467 12.17 -20.02 -29.29
N LEU A 468 11.70 -20.75 -28.27
CA LEU A 468 12.43 -20.96 -27.01
C LEU A 468 13.50 -22.05 -27.12
N LYS A 469 13.46 -22.90 -28.15
CA LYS A 469 14.29 -24.10 -28.28
C LYS A 469 15.67 -23.76 -28.86
N ILE A 470 16.73 -24.44 -28.39
CA ILE A 470 18.05 -24.43 -29.04
C ILE A 470 18.18 -25.64 -29.97
N SER A 471 17.90 -26.84 -29.46
CA SER A 471 17.55 -28.01 -30.27
C SER A 471 16.03 -28.25 -30.21
N LYS A 472 15.43 -28.62 -31.34
CA LYS A 472 14.04 -29.09 -31.40
C LYS A 472 13.90 -30.56 -30.94
N THR A 473 14.96 -31.35 -31.09
CA THR A 473 15.02 -32.79 -30.77
C THR A 473 15.78 -33.06 -29.47
N GLY A 474 15.56 -34.24 -28.90
CA GLY A 474 16.20 -34.69 -27.66
C GLY A 474 15.41 -34.39 -26.37
N ARG A 475 15.80 -35.05 -25.28
CA ARG A 475 15.17 -34.90 -23.95
C ARG A 475 15.45 -33.50 -23.39
N CYS A 476 14.43 -32.82 -22.86
CA CYS A 476 14.58 -31.49 -22.26
C CYS A 476 14.89 -31.60 -20.75
N PRO A 477 16.08 -31.16 -20.27
CA PRO A 477 16.38 -31.14 -18.83
C PRO A 477 15.46 -30.18 -18.05
N PRO A 478 15.21 -30.41 -16.74
CA PRO A 478 14.43 -29.50 -15.90
C PRO A 478 15.00 -28.08 -15.81
N SER A 479 16.33 -27.94 -15.88
CA SER A 479 17.04 -26.65 -15.90
C SER A 479 16.74 -25.84 -17.16
N GLU A 480 16.79 -26.48 -18.33
CA GLU A 480 16.41 -25.90 -19.63
C GLU A 480 14.91 -25.57 -19.66
N LEU A 481 14.03 -26.45 -19.17
CA LEU A 481 12.59 -26.16 -19.08
C LEU A 481 12.31 -24.95 -18.17
N SER A 482 13.00 -24.85 -17.03
CA SER A 482 12.94 -23.69 -16.12
C SER A 482 13.41 -22.40 -16.81
N TYR A 483 14.46 -22.48 -17.63
CA TYR A 483 14.95 -21.36 -18.43
C TYR A 483 13.94 -20.94 -19.51
N ARG A 484 13.39 -21.87 -20.30
CA ARG A 484 12.32 -21.61 -21.27
C ARG A 484 11.10 -20.95 -20.62
N THR A 485 10.68 -21.49 -19.47
CA THR A 485 9.55 -20.98 -18.67
C THR A 485 9.79 -19.53 -18.23
N ARG A 486 11.01 -19.21 -17.79
CA ARG A 486 11.42 -17.84 -17.41
C ARG A 486 11.35 -16.87 -18.59
N VAL A 487 11.89 -17.26 -19.74
CA VAL A 487 11.93 -16.43 -20.97
C VAL A 487 10.51 -16.21 -21.51
N LEU A 488 9.66 -17.25 -21.56
CA LEU A 488 8.25 -17.09 -21.92
C LEU A 488 7.52 -16.15 -20.95
N GLY A 489 7.78 -16.31 -19.64
CA GLY A 489 7.23 -15.42 -18.61
C GLY A 489 7.62 -13.95 -18.78
N GLN A 490 8.86 -13.67 -19.19
CA GLN A 490 9.30 -12.30 -19.53
C GLN A 490 8.53 -11.75 -20.74
N LEU A 491 8.34 -12.54 -21.79
CA LEU A 491 7.57 -12.12 -22.97
C LEU A 491 6.10 -11.85 -22.62
N LEU A 492 5.43 -12.78 -21.94
CA LEU A 492 4.01 -12.63 -21.59
C LEU A 492 3.79 -11.46 -20.62
N ALA A 493 4.67 -11.28 -19.64
CA ALA A 493 4.64 -10.12 -18.74
C ALA A 493 4.79 -8.81 -19.52
N TRP A 494 5.71 -8.74 -20.50
CA TRP A 494 5.88 -7.57 -21.36
C TRP A 494 4.69 -7.35 -22.32
N LEU A 495 4.06 -8.42 -22.83
CA LEU A 495 2.84 -8.28 -23.62
C LEU A 495 1.68 -7.71 -22.79
N LEU A 496 1.58 -8.04 -21.50
CA LEU A 496 0.54 -7.47 -20.64
C LEU A 496 0.90 -6.05 -20.14
N ASP A 497 2.09 -5.84 -19.58
CA ASP A 497 2.51 -4.56 -18.96
C ASP A 497 3.07 -3.52 -19.97
N GLY A 498 3.77 -3.98 -21.00
CA GLY A 498 4.34 -3.13 -22.05
C GLY A 498 3.39 -2.86 -23.21
N TYR A 499 2.73 -3.90 -23.75
CA TYR A 499 1.83 -3.79 -24.91
C TYR A 499 0.39 -3.49 -24.51
N VAL A 500 -0.31 -4.37 -23.77
CA VAL A 500 -1.74 -4.20 -23.45
C VAL A 500 -1.99 -2.97 -22.57
N LEU A 501 -1.30 -2.84 -21.44
CA LEU A 501 -1.37 -1.64 -20.59
C LEU A 501 -0.98 -0.38 -21.37
N GLY A 502 0.12 -0.45 -22.14
CA GLY A 502 0.58 0.67 -22.96
C GLY A 502 -0.48 1.14 -23.96
N LEU A 503 -1.19 0.21 -24.61
CA LEU A 503 -2.21 0.48 -25.62
C LEU A 503 -3.48 1.07 -24.99
N VAL A 504 -3.95 0.49 -23.87
CA VAL A 504 -5.11 1.04 -23.13
C VAL A 504 -4.80 2.46 -22.65
N ARG A 505 -3.62 2.70 -22.07
CA ARG A 505 -3.15 4.05 -21.66
C ARG A 505 -3.00 5.03 -22.82
N ALA A 506 -2.77 4.56 -24.03
CA ALA A 506 -2.66 5.43 -25.21
C ALA A 506 -4.05 5.88 -25.68
N MET A 507 -5.01 4.96 -25.78
CA MET A 507 -6.32 5.21 -26.42
C MET A 507 -7.43 5.64 -25.46
N PHE A 508 -7.34 5.27 -24.18
CA PHE A 508 -8.35 5.55 -23.16
C PHE A 508 -7.78 6.34 -21.97
N TYR A 509 -8.63 7.16 -21.36
CA TYR A 509 -8.43 7.62 -20.00
C TYR A 509 -9.21 6.71 -19.03
N VAL A 510 -8.49 6.04 -18.13
CA VAL A 510 -9.07 5.09 -17.18
C VAL A 510 -9.09 5.70 -15.78
N THR A 511 -10.26 5.66 -15.13
CA THR A 511 -10.50 6.19 -13.77
C THR A 511 -11.63 5.46 -13.06
N GLU A 512 -11.63 5.48 -11.74
CA GLU A 512 -12.80 5.18 -10.91
C GLU A 512 -13.89 6.26 -11.01
N SER A 513 -15.09 5.95 -10.48
CA SER A 513 -16.19 6.88 -10.22
C SER A 513 -16.69 6.72 -8.79
N MET A 514 -17.13 7.81 -8.16
CA MET A 514 -17.48 7.87 -6.73
C MET A 514 -18.50 6.82 -6.28
N GLY A 515 -19.52 6.49 -7.09
CA GLY A 515 -20.55 5.50 -6.72
C GLY A 515 -20.12 4.04 -6.92
N GLN A 516 -19.24 3.77 -7.88
CA GLN A 516 -19.00 2.43 -8.44
C GLN A 516 -17.88 1.64 -7.71
N LYS A 517 -17.60 2.00 -6.45
CA LYS A 517 -16.58 1.39 -5.57
C LYS A 517 -15.21 1.25 -6.30
N ASN A 518 -14.67 0.04 -6.45
CA ASN A 518 -13.38 -0.19 -7.12
C ASN A 518 -13.45 -0.42 -8.65
N ALA A 519 -14.63 -0.29 -9.28
CA ALA A 519 -14.78 -0.47 -10.71
C ALA A 519 -14.10 0.65 -11.51
N LEU A 520 -13.71 0.35 -12.76
CA LEU A 520 -13.00 1.28 -13.66
C LEU A 520 -13.84 1.60 -14.89
N ARG A 521 -13.95 2.90 -15.19
CA ARG A 521 -14.54 3.44 -16.43
C ARG A 521 -13.43 3.75 -17.44
N PHE A 522 -13.68 3.46 -18.71
CA PHE A 522 -12.74 3.62 -19.81
C PHE A 522 -13.26 4.66 -20.81
N TYR A 523 -12.95 5.93 -20.57
CA TYR A 523 -13.37 7.02 -21.45
C TYR A 523 -12.45 7.12 -22.67
N ARG A 524 -13.02 7.35 -23.86
CA ARG A 524 -12.26 7.79 -25.04
C ARG A 524 -11.66 9.18 -24.76
N TYR A 525 -10.47 9.47 -25.28
CA TYR A 525 -9.78 10.73 -24.98
C TYR A 525 -10.61 11.98 -25.31
N GLN A 526 -11.36 11.96 -26.42
CA GLN A 526 -12.24 13.06 -26.84
C GLN A 526 -13.28 13.42 -25.76
N VAL A 527 -14.08 12.43 -25.35
CA VAL A 527 -15.10 12.55 -24.30
C VAL A 527 -14.48 13.04 -22.99
N TRP A 528 -13.35 12.44 -22.59
CA TRP A 528 -12.69 12.82 -21.34
C TRP A 528 -12.13 14.25 -21.37
N ALA A 529 -11.58 14.69 -22.50
CA ALA A 529 -11.09 16.06 -22.66
C ALA A 529 -12.24 17.08 -22.53
N LYS A 530 -13.39 16.83 -23.18
CA LYS A 530 -14.56 17.71 -23.08
C LYS A 530 -15.15 17.74 -21.67
N LEU A 531 -15.24 16.58 -20.99
CA LEU A 531 -15.62 16.51 -19.58
C LEU A 531 -14.68 17.35 -18.69
N GLN A 532 -13.36 17.25 -18.87
CA GLN A 532 -12.40 18.04 -18.09
C GLN A 532 -12.51 19.54 -18.34
N GLU A 533 -12.84 19.96 -19.57
CA GLU A 533 -13.08 21.35 -19.93
C GLU A 533 -14.34 21.90 -19.24
N LEU A 534 -15.50 21.22 -19.43
CA LEU A 534 -16.78 21.60 -18.83
C LEU A 534 -16.74 21.67 -17.29
N ALA A 535 -16.00 20.75 -16.66
CA ALA A 535 -15.82 20.78 -15.20
C ALA A 535 -14.88 21.88 -14.72
N PHE A 536 -13.94 22.34 -15.55
CA PHE A 536 -13.04 23.43 -15.19
C PHE A 536 -13.66 24.81 -15.46
N SER A 537 -14.42 24.98 -16.54
CA SER A 537 -15.17 26.22 -16.79
C SER A 537 -16.17 26.53 -15.67
N GLY A 538 -16.80 25.51 -15.09
CA GLY A 538 -17.69 25.66 -13.91
C GLY A 538 -17.00 26.06 -12.59
N HIS A 539 -15.66 26.07 -12.53
CA HIS A 539 -14.89 26.68 -11.43
C HIS A 539 -14.47 28.12 -11.76
N LEU A 540 -14.18 28.43 -13.03
CA LEU A 540 -13.92 29.79 -13.50
C LEU A 540 -15.16 30.68 -13.35
N SER A 541 -16.34 30.20 -13.78
CA SER A 541 -17.60 30.94 -13.69
C SER A 541 -18.11 31.17 -12.26
N LYS A 542 -17.44 30.60 -11.25
CA LYS A 542 -17.74 30.78 -9.83
C LYS A 542 -16.70 31.65 -9.11
N GLY A 543 -15.75 32.26 -9.83
CA GLY A 543 -14.67 33.06 -9.24
C GLY A 543 -13.63 32.27 -8.42
N GLN A 544 -13.78 30.94 -8.30
CA GLN A 544 -12.92 30.09 -7.47
C GLN A 544 -11.48 30.00 -7.99
N MET A 545 -11.28 30.24 -9.29
CA MET A 545 -10.01 30.19 -9.99
C MET A 545 -9.86 31.40 -10.91
N SER A 546 -8.74 32.12 -10.83
CA SER A 546 -8.36 33.19 -11.78
C SER A 546 -7.16 32.77 -12.62
N GLU A 547 -7.10 33.15 -13.90
CA GLU A 547 -5.94 32.87 -14.74
C GLU A 547 -4.79 33.82 -14.43
N LEU A 548 -3.56 33.31 -14.38
CA LEU A 548 -2.35 34.09 -14.13
C LEU A 548 -1.63 34.41 -15.45
N THR A 549 -1.30 35.68 -15.65
CA THR A 549 -0.47 36.13 -16.79
C THR A 549 0.97 35.61 -16.68
N LEU A 550 1.72 35.60 -17.78
CA LEU A 550 3.11 35.12 -17.78
C LEU A 550 4.02 35.96 -16.84
N ALA A 551 3.75 37.26 -16.72
CA ALA A 551 4.43 38.14 -15.76
C ALA A 551 4.13 37.71 -14.32
N GLN A 552 2.84 37.54 -13.97
CA GLN A 552 2.42 37.10 -12.63
C GLN A 552 2.92 35.69 -12.27
N VAL A 553 3.06 34.79 -13.25
CA VAL A 553 3.67 33.45 -13.05
C VAL A 553 5.18 33.56 -12.80
N THR A 554 5.85 34.51 -13.44
CA THR A 554 7.30 34.75 -13.28
C THR A 554 7.63 35.43 -11.95
N SER A 555 6.74 36.29 -11.44
CA SER A 555 6.89 36.95 -10.13
C SER A 555 6.48 36.09 -8.92
N LEU A 556 6.07 34.83 -9.12
CA LEU A 556 5.78 33.90 -8.02
C LEU A 556 7.07 33.56 -7.24
N PRO A 557 7.02 33.42 -5.91
CA PRO A 557 8.15 32.93 -5.12
C PRO A 557 8.73 31.62 -5.68
N LYS A 558 10.06 31.52 -5.75
CA LYS A 558 10.75 30.31 -6.26
C LYS A 558 10.38 29.05 -5.46
N THR A 559 9.94 29.21 -4.22
CA THR A 559 9.39 28.19 -3.31
C THR A 559 8.01 27.66 -3.71
N THR A 560 7.18 28.41 -4.43
CA THR A 560 5.79 28.03 -4.78
C THR A 560 5.73 26.68 -5.48
N VAL A 561 4.81 25.80 -5.03
CA VAL A 561 4.68 24.42 -5.53
C VAL A 561 3.37 24.28 -6.31
N PRO A 562 3.38 24.31 -7.65
CA PRO A 562 2.16 24.23 -8.44
C PRO A 562 1.49 22.85 -8.33
N SER A 563 0.21 22.85 -8.00
CA SER A 563 -0.64 21.66 -8.04
C SER A 563 -1.19 21.41 -9.45
N ARG A 564 -1.72 20.21 -9.71
CA ARG A 564 -2.52 19.91 -10.92
C ARG A 564 -3.87 19.31 -10.54
N LEU A 565 -4.91 19.70 -11.26
CA LEU A 565 -6.24 19.09 -11.11
C LEU A 565 -6.29 17.69 -11.72
N ARG A 566 -6.97 16.79 -11.01
CA ARG A 566 -7.49 15.51 -11.48
C ARG A 566 -8.99 15.47 -11.16
N PHE A 567 -9.81 15.20 -12.16
CA PHE A 567 -11.25 15.00 -11.95
C PHE A 567 -11.61 13.52 -11.69
N ILE A 568 -12.66 13.28 -10.91
CA ILE A 568 -13.32 11.97 -10.71
C ILE A 568 -14.83 12.10 -11.00
N PRO A 569 -15.42 11.26 -11.87
CA PRO A 569 -16.86 11.22 -12.12
C PRO A 569 -17.74 10.95 -10.87
N LYS A 570 -18.72 11.82 -10.64
CA LYS A 570 -19.92 11.61 -9.82
C LYS A 570 -21.05 11.04 -10.71
N THR A 571 -22.31 11.19 -10.31
CA THR A 571 -23.51 10.99 -11.14
C THR A 571 -23.70 12.20 -12.06
N GLU A 572 -24.10 13.35 -11.50
CA GLU A 572 -24.39 14.60 -12.25
C GLU A 572 -23.20 15.58 -12.28
N GLY A 573 -21.96 15.07 -12.34
CA GLY A 573 -20.81 15.97 -12.36
C GLY A 573 -19.46 15.31 -12.14
N MET A 574 -18.44 16.12 -11.84
CA MET A 574 -17.11 15.63 -11.44
C MET A 574 -16.62 16.29 -10.14
N ARG A 575 -15.80 15.57 -9.38
CA ARG A 575 -15.09 16.09 -8.20
C ARG A 575 -13.65 16.49 -8.62
N PRO A 576 -13.21 17.73 -8.40
CA PRO A 576 -11.80 18.10 -8.53
C PRO A 576 -11.00 17.47 -7.37
N ILE A 577 -9.76 17.07 -7.65
CA ILE A 577 -8.75 16.71 -6.66
C ILE A 577 -7.44 17.34 -7.11
N THR A 578 -6.83 18.16 -6.25
CA THR A 578 -5.51 18.71 -6.49
C THR A 578 -4.44 17.63 -6.24
N ARG A 579 -3.37 17.68 -7.03
CA ARG A 579 -2.19 16.85 -6.82
C ARG A 579 -0.95 17.72 -7.00
N VAL A 580 -0.18 17.88 -5.94
CA VAL A 580 1.20 18.37 -6.03
C VAL A 580 2.02 17.38 -6.87
N ILE A 581 2.66 17.85 -7.95
CA ILE A 581 3.47 17.00 -8.84
C ILE A 581 4.93 17.47 -8.84
N GLY A 582 5.73 16.77 -8.06
CA GLY A 582 7.18 16.94 -7.98
C GLY A 582 7.82 15.84 -7.14
N ALA A 583 9.15 15.82 -7.15
CA ALA A 583 10.00 14.94 -6.32
C ALA A 583 11.35 15.61 -5.98
N ASP A 584 11.55 16.82 -6.47
CA ASP A 584 12.47 17.88 -6.08
C ASP A 584 12.35 18.28 -4.59
N ALA A 585 13.35 19.01 -4.09
CA ALA A 585 13.46 19.37 -2.68
C ALA A 585 12.27 20.22 -2.19
N LYS A 586 11.92 21.31 -2.89
CA LYS A 586 10.81 22.20 -2.48
C LYS A 586 9.47 21.48 -2.42
N THR A 587 9.19 20.57 -3.36
CA THR A 587 7.96 19.76 -3.32
C THR A 587 7.91 18.84 -2.09
N ARG A 588 9.05 18.27 -1.67
CA ARG A 588 9.11 17.46 -0.44
C ARG A 588 8.95 18.33 0.81
N LEU A 589 9.61 19.49 0.86
CA LEU A 589 9.49 20.44 1.96
C LEU A 589 8.03 20.87 2.14
N PHE A 590 7.36 21.32 1.08
CA PHE A 590 5.93 21.66 1.12
C PHE A 590 5.06 20.49 1.61
N GLN A 591 5.30 19.26 1.13
CA GLN A 591 4.60 18.06 1.62
C GLN A 591 4.94 17.65 3.07
N THR A 592 5.97 18.25 3.66
CA THR A 592 6.35 18.10 5.07
C THR A 592 5.69 19.20 5.91
N ARG A 593 5.77 20.47 5.48
CA ARG A 593 5.06 21.61 6.11
C ARG A 593 3.53 21.42 6.16
N VAL A 594 2.90 20.93 5.08
CA VAL A 594 1.45 20.59 5.07
C VAL A 594 1.09 19.51 6.10
N LYS A 595 2.03 18.64 6.47
CA LYS A 595 1.81 17.68 7.56
C LYS A 595 1.98 18.39 8.89
N GLU A 596 3.11 19.08 9.11
CA GLU A 596 3.35 19.84 10.35
C GLU A 596 2.17 20.75 10.73
N LEU A 597 1.54 21.43 9.76
CA LEU A 597 0.28 22.16 9.98
C LEU A 597 -0.89 21.27 10.44
N LEU A 598 -1.14 20.14 9.79
CA LEU A 598 -2.17 19.17 10.21
C LEU A 598 -1.87 18.58 11.60
N ASP A 599 -0.59 18.30 11.88
CA ASP A 599 -0.13 17.70 13.11
C ASP A 599 -0.24 18.68 14.29
N VAL A 600 0.18 19.94 14.12
CA VAL A 600 0.04 21.02 15.13
C VAL A 600 -1.42 21.38 15.38
N LEU A 601 -2.23 21.62 14.33
CA LEU A 601 -3.68 21.82 14.50
C LEU A 601 -4.35 20.61 15.17
N GLY A 602 -3.82 19.41 14.92
CA GLY A 602 -4.22 18.18 15.60
C GLY A 602 -3.84 18.12 17.08
N VAL A 603 -2.82 18.85 17.54
CA VAL A 603 -2.51 19.06 18.97
C VAL A 603 -3.51 20.05 19.58
N CYS A 604 -3.66 21.24 18.98
CA CYS A 604 -4.60 22.28 19.45
C CYS A 604 -6.01 21.72 19.67
N VAL A 605 -6.49 20.89 18.75
CA VAL A 605 -7.80 20.22 18.82
C VAL A 605 -7.91 19.14 19.91
N ARG A 606 -6.81 18.54 20.37
CA ARG A 606 -6.84 17.64 21.53
C ARG A 606 -6.88 18.39 22.85
N SER A 607 -6.17 19.52 22.95
CA SER A 607 -6.18 20.39 24.13
C SER A 607 -7.47 21.21 24.25
N SER A 608 -8.08 21.57 23.13
CA SER A 608 -9.33 22.35 23.09
C SER A 608 -10.34 21.74 22.09
N PRO A 609 -11.04 20.64 22.45
CA PRO A 609 -11.98 19.96 21.55
C PRO A 609 -13.14 20.83 21.06
N SER A 610 -13.53 21.86 21.81
CA SER A 610 -14.57 22.84 21.47
C SER A 610 -14.32 23.59 20.16
N LEU A 611 -13.05 23.69 19.71
CA LEU A 611 -12.67 24.27 18.42
C LEU A 611 -13.30 23.55 17.20
N LEU A 612 -13.68 22.27 17.36
CA LEU A 612 -14.34 21.50 16.31
C LEU A 612 -15.86 21.65 16.29
N GLY A 613 -16.48 22.32 17.26
CA GLY A 613 -17.93 22.32 17.44
C GLY A 613 -18.49 20.88 17.50
N SER A 614 -19.52 20.61 16.71
CA SER A 614 -20.21 19.31 16.65
C SER A 614 -19.56 18.29 15.68
N THR A 615 -18.26 18.42 15.36
CA THR A 615 -17.60 17.49 14.43
C THR A 615 -17.51 16.07 14.98
N VAL A 616 -17.97 15.08 14.19
CA VAL A 616 -17.72 13.65 14.42
C VAL A 616 -16.80 13.09 13.33
N TRP A 617 -15.81 12.27 13.68
CA TRP A 617 -14.84 11.73 12.70
C TRP A 617 -15.21 10.35 12.16
N GLY A 618 -16.16 9.65 12.79
CA GLY A 618 -16.66 8.37 12.32
C GLY A 618 -17.62 7.69 13.29
N LEU A 619 -17.87 6.40 13.05
CA LEU A 619 -18.92 5.61 13.74
C LEU A 619 -18.75 5.57 15.26
N THR A 620 -17.53 5.68 15.79
CA THR A 620 -17.27 5.68 17.23
C THR A 620 -17.69 6.98 17.91
N ASP A 621 -17.54 8.12 17.24
CA ASP A 621 -18.00 9.41 17.77
C ASP A 621 -19.52 9.55 17.64
N ILE A 622 -20.08 9.09 16.51
CA ILE A 622 -21.54 8.99 16.31
C ILE A 622 -22.16 8.08 17.38
N HIS A 623 -21.55 6.93 17.67
CA HIS A 623 -21.99 6.05 18.76
C HIS A 623 -21.90 6.73 20.12
N ARG A 624 -20.82 7.50 20.39
CA ARG A 624 -20.66 8.26 21.64
C ARG A 624 -21.79 9.30 21.84
N VAL A 625 -22.13 10.06 20.80
CA VAL A 625 -23.18 11.09 20.85
C VAL A 625 -24.59 10.48 20.93
N LEU A 626 -24.86 9.38 20.22
CA LEU A 626 -26.15 8.70 20.33
C LEU A 626 -26.30 7.96 21.68
N SER A 627 -25.21 7.42 22.25
CA SER A 627 -25.23 6.72 23.55
C SER A 627 -25.62 7.62 24.73
N SER A 628 -25.39 8.93 24.66
CA SER A 628 -25.76 9.84 25.75
C SER A 628 -27.25 10.21 25.76
N ILE A 629 -27.96 10.08 24.62
CA ILE A 629 -29.39 10.42 24.52
C ILE A 629 -30.31 9.19 24.42
N THR A 630 -29.83 8.08 23.88
CA THR A 630 -30.69 6.92 23.57
C THR A 630 -31.30 6.23 24.80
N PRO A 631 -30.59 6.08 25.94
CA PRO A 631 -31.20 5.50 27.14
C PRO A 631 -32.41 6.31 27.63
N ALA A 632 -32.29 7.64 27.72
CA ALA A 632 -33.39 8.52 28.15
C ALA A 632 -34.59 8.49 27.17
N GLN A 633 -34.31 8.45 25.87
CA GLN A 633 -35.35 8.31 24.84
C GLN A 633 -36.08 6.94 24.89
N LYS A 634 -35.43 5.90 25.41
CA LYS A 634 -36.03 4.55 25.54
C LYS A 634 -36.79 4.36 26.84
N ASP A 635 -36.33 4.99 27.92
CA ASP A 635 -37.03 5.06 29.21
C ASP A 635 -38.30 5.91 29.11
N LYS A 636 -38.19 7.11 28.53
CA LYS A 636 -39.32 8.02 28.28
C LYS A 636 -39.39 8.45 26.81
N PRO A 637 -40.06 7.68 25.94
CA PRO A 637 -40.25 8.02 24.53
C PRO A 637 -40.95 9.38 24.35
N GLN A 638 -40.24 10.32 23.74
CA GLN A 638 -40.75 11.63 23.35
C GLN A 638 -40.65 11.83 21.84
N ARG A 639 -41.40 12.79 21.31
CA ARG A 639 -41.36 13.15 19.88
C ARG A 639 -40.01 13.81 19.55
N LEU A 640 -39.30 13.28 18.57
CA LEU A 640 -38.01 13.82 18.12
C LEU A 640 -38.10 14.39 16.71
N TYR A 641 -37.51 15.57 16.54
CA TYR A 641 -37.38 16.29 15.29
C TYR A 641 -35.96 16.16 14.75
N PHE A 642 -35.88 15.73 13.49
CA PHE A 642 -34.65 15.47 12.77
C PHE A 642 -34.48 16.51 11.66
N VAL A 643 -33.32 17.15 11.60
CA VAL A 643 -32.93 18.01 10.46
C VAL A 643 -31.61 17.50 9.91
N LYS A 644 -31.61 17.13 8.62
CA LYS A 644 -30.39 16.91 7.85
C LYS A 644 -30.15 18.06 6.89
N VAL A 645 -28.90 18.51 6.83
CA VAL A 645 -28.40 19.50 5.87
C VAL A 645 -27.11 18.99 5.22
N ASP A 646 -26.91 19.26 3.92
CA ASP A 646 -25.69 18.92 3.16
C ASP A 646 -25.17 20.22 2.50
N VAL A 647 -23.91 20.55 2.74
CA VAL A 647 -23.32 21.81 2.26
C VAL A 647 -22.73 21.65 0.85
N SER A 648 -23.23 22.48 -0.08
CA SER A 648 -22.87 22.53 -1.50
C SER A 648 -21.41 22.92 -1.74
N GLY A 649 -20.50 21.94 -1.62
CA GLY A 649 -19.10 22.09 -2.01
C GLY A 649 -18.26 22.83 -0.98
N ALA A 650 -18.46 22.56 0.31
CA ALA A 650 -17.80 23.19 1.45
C ALA A 650 -16.30 23.52 1.26
N TYR A 651 -15.51 22.60 0.68
CA TYR A 651 -14.07 22.85 0.47
C TYR A 651 -13.79 23.90 -0.61
N ASP A 652 -14.66 24.06 -1.61
CA ASP A 652 -14.47 24.98 -2.73
C ASP A 652 -15.07 26.37 -2.44
N SER A 653 -15.92 26.50 -1.41
CA SER A 653 -16.64 27.74 -1.06
C SER A 653 -16.05 28.54 0.11
N LEU A 654 -15.24 27.93 0.99
CA LEU A 654 -14.65 28.62 2.14
C LEU A 654 -13.86 29.89 1.76
N PRO A 655 -14.23 31.08 2.28
CA PRO A 655 -13.49 32.33 2.05
C PRO A 655 -12.08 32.27 2.66
N HIS A 656 -11.07 32.75 1.92
CA HIS A 656 -9.69 32.79 2.43
C HIS A 656 -9.53 33.74 3.62
N THR A 657 -10.32 34.83 3.68
CA THR A 657 -10.39 35.74 4.83
C THR A 657 -10.82 35.02 6.11
N GLN A 658 -11.93 34.26 6.06
CA GLN A 658 -12.45 33.53 7.21
C GLN A 658 -11.53 32.37 7.63
N LEU A 659 -10.85 31.73 6.67
CA LEU A 659 -9.80 30.74 6.96
C LEU A 659 -8.61 31.37 7.68
N LEU A 660 -8.16 32.56 7.25
CA LEU A 660 -7.06 33.28 7.91
C LEU A 660 -7.44 33.74 9.32
N GLU A 661 -8.68 34.22 9.53
CA GLU A 661 -9.18 34.59 10.85
C GLU A 661 -9.19 33.39 11.82
N VAL A 662 -9.97 32.34 11.51
CA VAL A 662 -10.23 31.23 12.45
C VAL A 662 -8.97 30.41 12.71
N ILE A 663 -8.19 30.11 11.67
CA ILE A 663 -6.97 29.31 11.82
C ILE A 663 -5.81 30.17 12.36
N GLY A 664 -5.81 31.47 12.08
CA GLY A 664 -4.92 32.43 12.72
C GLY A 664 -5.14 32.49 14.23
N GLN A 665 -6.39 32.61 14.68
CA GLN A 665 -6.76 32.54 16.09
C GLN A 665 -6.34 31.20 16.74
N VAL A 666 -6.55 30.05 16.09
CA VAL A 666 -6.13 28.76 16.64
C VAL A 666 -4.60 28.64 16.77
N LEU A 667 -3.84 29.20 15.83
CA LEU A 667 -2.38 29.11 15.83
C LEU A 667 -1.68 30.22 16.63
N SER A 668 -2.29 31.38 16.85
CA SER A 668 -1.70 32.48 17.63
C SER A 668 -1.48 32.10 19.09
N HIS A 669 -2.43 31.36 19.68
CA HIS A 669 -2.33 30.82 21.05
C HIS A 669 -1.14 29.86 21.24
N VAL A 670 -0.59 29.30 20.17
CA VAL A 670 0.55 28.37 20.20
C VAL A 670 1.76 28.91 19.42
N GLN A 671 1.83 30.21 19.17
CA GLN A 671 2.85 30.79 18.27
C GLN A 671 4.29 30.60 18.81
N GLN A 672 4.48 30.69 20.12
CA GLN A 672 5.78 30.48 20.78
C GLN A 672 6.07 29.01 21.11
N GLU A 673 5.08 28.13 20.94
CA GLU A 673 5.17 26.71 21.32
C GLU A 673 6.10 25.90 20.42
N LEU A 674 6.77 24.94 21.04
CA LEU A 674 7.58 23.92 20.38
C LEU A 674 6.83 22.58 20.35
N PHE A 675 6.82 21.94 19.19
CA PHE A 675 6.11 20.68 18.96
C PHE A 675 7.08 19.54 18.66
N SER A 676 6.94 18.45 19.41
CA SER A 676 7.65 17.21 19.12
C SER A 676 6.90 16.35 18.11
N VAL A 677 7.64 15.59 17.31
CA VAL A 677 7.10 14.73 16.25
C VAL A 677 7.78 13.37 16.28
N ARG A 678 7.01 12.32 16.54
CA ARG A 678 7.50 10.93 16.54
C ARG A 678 6.79 10.11 15.47
N ARG A 679 7.56 9.37 14.67
CA ARG A 679 7.04 8.41 13.68
C ARG A 679 7.50 7.01 14.04
N TYR A 680 6.56 6.09 14.17
CA TYR A 680 6.84 4.71 14.55
C TYR A 680 5.94 3.72 13.80
N ALA A 681 6.43 2.50 13.60
CA ALA A 681 5.59 1.37 13.24
C ALA A 681 5.09 0.67 14.52
N LYS A 682 3.82 0.25 14.55
CA LYS A 682 3.27 -0.68 15.57
C LYS A 682 3.05 -2.03 14.90
N VAL A 683 3.61 -3.10 15.46
CA VAL A 683 3.41 -4.50 15.05
C VAL A 683 2.74 -5.25 16.20
N TRP A 684 1.71 -6.05 15.91
CA TRP A 684 1.00 -6.83 16.92
C TRP A 684 0.36 -8.09 16.30
N ALA A 685 -0.04 -9.04 17.14
CA ALA A 685 -0.83 -10.20 16.74
C ALA A 685 -2.34 -9.97 16.97
N ASP A 686 -3.16 -10.53 16.09
CA ASP A 686 -4.61 -10.61 16.21
C ASP A 686 -5.03 -12.07 16.06
N THR A 687 -5.91 -12.57 16.92
CA THR A 687 -6.26 -14.00 16.99
C THR A 687 -6.91 -14.52 15.70
N HIS A 688 -7.70 -13.71 14.98
CA HIS A 688 -8.45 -14.15 13.80
C HIS A 688 -7.87 -13.59 12.48
N GLU A 689 -7.24 -12.41 12.50
CA GLU A 689 -6.57 -11.83 11.33
C GLU A 689 -5.06 -12.19 11.23
N GLY A 690 -4.42 -12.58 12.33
CA GLY A 690 -2.98 -12.85 12.41
C GLY A 690 -2.11 -11.60 12.61
N LEU A 691 -0.81 -11.69 12.30
CA LEU A 691 0.12 -10.55 12.43
C LEU A 691 -0.30 -9.33 11.61
N LYS A 692 -0.32 -8.18 12.27
CA LYS A 692 -0.65 -6.86 11.72
C LYS A 692 0.51 -5.88 11.88
N LYS A 693 0.47 -4.81 11.07
CA LYS A 693 1.28 -3.60 11.27
C LYS A 693 0.55 -2.34 10.84
N THR A 694 0.84 -1.24 11.52
CA THR A 694 0.48 0.13 11.11
C THR A 694 1.71 1.03 11.23
N PHE A 695 1.65 2.20 10.59
CA PHE A 695 2.61 3.28 10.76
C PHE A 695 1.86 4.48 11.34
N VAL A 696 2.40 5.04 12.41
CA VAL A 696 1.82 6.17 13.15
C VAL A 696 2.77 7.35 13.01
N ARG A 697 2.19 8.53 12.76
CA ARG A 697 2.82 9.83 13.01
C ARG A 697 2.04 10.42 14.18
N GLN A 698 2.76 10.79 15.22
CA GLN A 698 2.23 11.45 16.41
C GLN A 698 2.99 12.76 16.59
N ALA A 699 2.31 13.77 17.13
CA ALA A 699 2.86 15.06 17.47
C ALA A 699 2.19 15.55 18.74
N ASP A 700 2.95 16.09 19.68
CA ASP A 700 2.53 16.56 21.01
C ASP A 700 3.39 17.79 21.37
N PHE A 701 3.12 18.49 22.48
CA PHE A 701 3.99 19.60 22.92
C PHE A 701 5.37 19.08 23.36
N THR A 702 6.41 19.89 23.19
CA THR A 702 7.77 19.49 23.59
C THR A 702 7.91 19.39 25.12
N GLU A 703 7.17 20.18 25.90
CA GLU A 703 7.19 20.11 27.37
C GLU A 703 6.60 18.79 27.90
N ASP A 704 5.44 18.36 27.39
CA ASP A 704 4.88 17.01 27.61
C ASP A 704 5.89 15.89 27.29
N THR A 705 6.81 16.16 26.36
CA THR A 705 7.77 15.19 25.85
C THR A 705 8.99 14.99 26.77
N VAL A 706 9.27 15.89 27.74
CA VAL A 706 10.47 15.84 28.60
C VAL A 706 10.62 14.51 29.34
N SER A 707 9.52 13.92 29.81
CA SER A 707 9.52 12.60 30.48
C SER A 707 9.52 11.39 29.53
N SER A 708 9.41 11.61 28.22
CA SER A 708 9.27 10.58 27.19
C SER A 708 10.28 10.66 26.03
N THR A 709 11.31 11.50 26.14
CA THR A 709 12.34 11.74 25.10
C THR A 709 12.87 10.46 24.46
N ASN A 710 13.24 9.45 25.26
CA ASN A 710 13.65 8.13 24.75
C ASN A 710 12.46 7.18 24.50
N MET A 711 12.63 6.26 23.55
CA MET A 711 11.58 5.33 23.12
C MET A 711 11.02 4.44 24.25
N LYS A 712 11.80 4.14 25.31
CA LYS A 712 11.29 3.36 26.46
C LYS A 712 10.26 4.17 27.25
N GLY A 713 10.54 5.43 27.57
CA GLY A 713 9.60 6.34 28.24
C GLY A 713 8.31 6.54 27.43
N PHE A 714 8.44 6.75 26.12
CA PHE A 714 7.30 6.87 25.20
C PHE A 714 6.42 5.60 25.13
N VAL A 715 7.00 4.40 25.20
CA VAL A 715 6.22 3.14 25.24
C VAL A 715 5.59 2.89 26.63
N MET A 716 6.17 3.43 27.71
CA MET A 716 5.53 3.41 29.04
C MET A 716 4.29 4.31 29.09
N SER A 717 4.32 5.52 28.52
CA SER A 717 3.16 6.42 28.52
C SER A 717 2.02 5.85 27.67
N LEU A 718 2.31 5.38 26.45
CA LEU A 718 1.31 4.74 25.58
C LEU A 718 0.67 3.47 26.18
N GLN A 719 1.35 2.77 27.09
CA GLN A 719 0.78 1.67 27.88
C GLN A 719 -0.07 2.17 29.07
N ARG A 720 0.36 3.22 29.78
CA ARG A 720 -0.43 3.88 30.85
C ARG A 720 -1.75 4.45 30.31
N GLU A 721 -1.72 4.97 29.09
CA GLU A 721 -2.86 5.57 28.38
C GLU A 721 -3.75 4.53 27.66
N GLY A 722 -3.45 3.23 27.76
CA GLY A 722 -4.21 2.15 27.09
C GLY A 722 -4.10 2.10 25.55
N LYS A 723 -3.30 2.99 24.94
CA LYS A 723 -3.18 3.15 23.48
C LYS A 723 -2.38 2.00 22.82
N VAL A 724 -1.47 1.38 23.57
CA VAL A 724 -0.60 0.29 23.08
C VAL A 724 -0.42 -0.78 24.16
N HIS A 725 -0.74 -2.02 23.81
CA HIS A 725 -0.38 -3.25 24.53
C HIS A 725 -0.04 -4.33 23.50
N ASP A 726 0.59 -5.42 23.94
CA ASP A 726 0.90 -6.63 23.15
C ASP A 726 1.65 -6.37 21.83
N ALA A 727 2.50 -5.34 21.81
CA ALA A 727 3.00 -4.76 20.57
C ALA A 727 4.50 -4.50 20.56
N ILE A 728 5.08 -4.64 19.38
CA ILE A 728 6.46 -4.27 19.08
C ILE A 728 6.44 -2.97 18.29
N LEU A 729 7.11 -1.94 18.81
CA LEU A 729 7.26 -0.65 18.15
C LEU A 729 8.61 -0.55 17.45
N VAL A 730 8.66 0.17 16.33
CA VAL A 730 9.92 0.52 15.65
C VAL A 730 9.90 2.00 15.34
N GLU A 731 10.73 2.77 16.03
CA GLU A 731 10.87 4.19 15.73
C GLU A 731 11.51 4.40 14.35
N GLN A 732 11.05 5.40 13.62
CA GLN A 732 11.45 5.68 12.23
C GLN A 732 12.02 7.08 12.05
N HIS A 733 11.59 8.03 12.88
CA HIS A 733 12.03 9.43 12.92
C HIS A 733 11.49 10.10 14.19
N PHE A 734 12.31 10.94 14.81
CA PHE A 734 11.94 11.89 15.86
C PHE A 734 12.50 13.28 15.49
N SER A 735 11.86 14.36 15.94
CA SER A 735 12.22 15.77 15.74
C SER A 735 11.45 16.64 16.75
N THR A 736 12.02 17.78 17.13
CA THR A 736 11.51 18.70 18.17
C THR A 736 11.36 20.14 17.65
N ASP A 737 11.58 20.33 16.35
CA ASP A 737 12.16 21.55 15.80
C ASP A 737 11.08 22.38 15.06
N ILE A 738 9.83 22.19 15.46
CA ILE A 738 8.64 22.74 14.83
C ILE A 738 8.05 23.80 15.76
N HIS A 739 8.26 25.07 15.41
CA HIS A 739 7.67 26.21 16.11
C HIS A 739 6.28 26.53 15.56
N GLY A 740 5.34 26.94 16.42
CA GLY A 740 4.02 27.39 15.99
C GLY A 740 4.06 28.58 15.02
N LYS A 741 4.96 29.56 15.25
CA LYS A 741 5.17 30.72 14.37
C LYS A 741 5.45 30.33 12.90
N ASP A 742 6.34 29.36 12.68
CA ASP A 742 6.74 28.94 11.32
C ASP A 742 5.58 28.21 10.61
N VAL A 743 4.69 27.58 11.39
CA VAL A 743 3.51 26.84 10.91
C VAL A 743 2.38 27.81 10.53
N LEU A 744 2.19 28.89 11.31
CA LEU A 744 1.29 30.00 10.99
C LEU A 744 1.76 30.76 9.73
N GLU A 745 3.04 31.11 9.63
CA GLU A 745 3.61 31.73 8.42
C GLU A 745 3.39 30.83 7.18
N PHE A 746 3.68 29.53 7.32
CA PHE A 746 3.46 28.57 6.24
C PHE A 746 1.99 28.45 5.84
N PHE A 747 1.04 28.50 6.78
CA PHE A 747 -0.39 28.47 6.48
C PHE A 747 -0.83 29.70 5.67
N THR A 748 -0.42 30.90 6.09
CA THR A 748 -0.69 32.16 5.40
C THR A 748 -0.07 32.19 4.00
N GLN A 749 1.18 31.70 3.87
CA GLN A 749 1.84 31.53 2.57
C GLN A 749 1.13 30.48 1.69
N MET A 750 0.63 29.39 2.27
CA MET A 750 -0.04 28.32 1.54
C MET A 750 -1.33 28.82 0.88
N LEU A 751 -2.19 29.54 1.61
CA LEU A 751 -3.44 30.07 1.04
C LEU A 751 -3.16 31.11 -0.05
N SER A 752 -2.37 32.14 0.27
CA SER A 752 -2.05 33.25 -0.65
C SER A 752 -1.33 32.82 -1.93
N SER A 753 -0.59 31.69 -1.91
CA SER A 753 0.16 31.16 -3.05
C SER A 753 -0.39 29.85 -3.65
N CYS A 754 -1.67 29.51 -3.41
CA CYS A 754 -2.31 28.32 -4.01
C CYS A 754 -2.41 28.41 -5.55
N VAL A 755 -1.39 27.88 -6.24
CA VAL A 755 -1.32 27.82 -7.71
C VAL A 755 -1.71 26.44 -8.25
N VAL A 756 -2.53 26.46 -9.30
CA VAL A 756 -3.15 25.30 -9.94
C VAL A 756 -2.84 25.34 -11.44
N GLN A 757 -2.19 24.30 -11.97
CA GLN A 757 -1.93 24.15 -13.40
C GLN A 757 -2.98 23.26 -14.08
N PHE A 758 -3.65 23.81 -15.10
CA PHE A 758 -4.60 23.10 -15.96
C PHE A 758 -4.22 23.27 -17.44
N GLY A 759 -4.14 22.15 -18.18
CA GLY A 759 -3.63 22.15 -19.55
C GLY A 759 -2.17 22.64 -19.65
N LYS A 760 -1.97 23.79 -20.30
CA LYS A 760 -0.70 24.55 -20.32
C LYS A 760 -0.72 25.78 -19.39
N LYS A 761 -1.90 26.22 -18.95
CA LYS A 761 -2.15 27.49 -18.23
C LYS A 761 -1.99 27.32 -16.72
N SER A 762 -1.71 28.42 -16.03
CA SER A 762 -1.59 28.50 -14.57
C SER A 762 -2.68 29.40 -14.01
N PHE A 763 -3.26 29.00 -12.89
CA PHE A 763 -4.37 29.67 -12.23
C PHE A 763 -4.07 29.85 -10.75
N ARG A 764 -4.58 30.91 -10.13
CA ARG A 764 -4.61 31.07 -8.66
C ARG A 764 -5.97 30.60 -8.16
N GLN A 765 -5.99 29.78 -7.11
CA GLN A 765 -7.21 29.49 -6.37
C GLN A 765 -7.52 30.69 -5.47
N CYS A 766 -8.63 31.37 -5.73
CA CYS A 766 -9.05 32.59 -5.01
C CYS A 766 -10.07 32.32 -3.90
N GLN A 767 -10.68 31.13 -3.89
CA GLN A 767 -11.65 30.70 -2.89
C GLN A 767 -11.50 29.20 -2.62
N GLY A 768 -11.79 28.78 -1.39
CA GLY A 768 -11.71 27.40 -0.97
C GLY A 768 -10.30 26.85 -0.77
N ILE A 769 -10.22 25.58 -0.42
CA ILE A 769 -9.02 24.85 -0.04
C ILE A 769 -8.76 23.64 -0.96
N PRO A 770 -7.49 23.25 -1.18
CA PRO A 770 -7.13 22.28 -2.21
C PRO A 770 -7.62 20.85 -1.90
N GLN A 771 -8.74 20.43 -2.48
CA GLN A 771 -9.33 19.09 -2.31
C GLN A 771 -8.30 17.97 -2.54
N GLY A 772 -8.02 17.16 -1.50
CA GLY A 772 -7.03 16.09 -1.55
C GLY A 772 -5.67 16.44 -0.91
N SER A 773 -5.50 17.67 -0.41
CA SER A 773 -4.53 17.94 0.65
C SER A 773 -4.94 17.23 1.94
N ALA A 774 -3.96 16.83 2.75
CA ALA A 774 -4.22 16.09 3.99
C ALA A 774 -4.88 16.93 5.08
N VAL A 775 -4.65 18.25 5.07
CA VAL A 775 -5.11 19.18 6.11
C VAL A 775 -6.51 19.75 5.86
N SER A 776 -7.00 19.72 4.61
CA SER A 776 -8.23 20.44 4.22
C SER A 776 -9.48 20.04 5.00
N SER A 777 -9.61 18.76 5.37
CA SER A 777 -10.75 18.32 6.19
C SER A 777 -10.74 18.96 7.59
N LEU A 778 -9.56 19.13 8.19
CA LEU A 778 -9.44 19.76 9.51
C LEU A 778 -9.68 21.27 9.45
N LEU A 779 -9.14 21.96 8.42
CA LEU A 779 -9.43 23.39 8.20
C LEU A 779 -10.94 23.64 8.04
N CYS A 780 -11.62 22.81 7.25
CA CYS A 780 -13.08 22.90 7.07
C CYS A 780 -13.85 22.67 8.38
N CYS A 781 -13.47 21.65 9.16
CA CYS A 781 -14.13 21.35 10.43
C CYS A 781 -13.88 22.41 11.52
N LEU A 782 -12.72 23.08 11.53
CA LEU A 782 -12.43 24.23 12.39
C LEU A 782 -13.26 25.46 12.00
N CYS A 783 -13.31 25.80 10.71
CA CYS A 783 -14.14 26.92 10.24
C CYS A 783 -15.64 26.70 10.52
N TYR A 784 -16.16 25.49 10.31
CA TYR A 784 -17.57 25.18 10.62
C TYR A 784 -17.82 24.94 12.12
N GLY A 785 -16.80 24.56 12.91
CA GLY A 785 -16.89 24.54 14.38
C GLY A 785 -17.01 25.95 14.95
N HIS A 786 -16.20 26.90 14.47
CA HIS A 786 -16.31 28.31 14.83
C HIS A 786 -17.67 28.91 14.40
N MET A 787 -18.18 28.54 13.21
CA MET A 787 -19.52 28.92 12.76
C MET A 787 -20.63 28.36 13.67
N GLU A 788 -20.54 27.09 14.07
CA GLU A 788 -21.51 26.46 14.98
C GLU A 788 -21.50 27.12 16.36
N ASN A 789 -20.32 27.36 16.94
CA ASN A 789 -20.21 27.96 18.27
C ASN A 789 -20.79 29.39 18.33
N LEU A 790 -20.79 30.12 17.20
CA LEU A 790 -21.40 31.46 17.09
C LEU A 790 -22.90 31.45 16.78
N LEU A 791 -23.37 30.57 15.89
CA LEU A 791 -24.77 30.55 15.45
C LEU A 791 -25.68 29.68 16.31
N PHE A 792 -25.11 28.67 16.97
CA PHE A 792 -25.83 27.58 17.63
C PHE A 792 -25.37 27.28 19.07
N PRO A 793 -24.97 28.28 19.91
CA PRO A 793 -24.41 28.02 21.25
C PRO A 793 -25.38 27.27 22.18
N ASN A 794 -26.69 27.44 21.99
CA ASN A 794 -27.75 26.85 22.81
C ASN A 794 -28.48 25.67 22.12
N VAL A 795 -27.96 25.12 21.02
CA VAL A 795 -28.58 23.99 20.31
C VAL A 795 -28.39 22.67 21.07
N SER A 796 -29.30 21.72 20.91
CA SER A 796 -29.33 20.47 21.69
C SER A 796 -28.02 19.68 21.62
N ARG A 797 -27.80 18.85 22.66
CA ARG A 797 -26.66 17.92 22.80
C ARG A 797 -26.57 16.83 21.72
N CYS A 798 -27.39 16.87 20.67
CA CYS A 798 -27.34 15.94 19.54
C CYS A 798 -27.34 16.65 18.17
N LEU A 799 -26.60 17.76 18.08
CA LEU A 799 -26.03 18.20 16.81
C LEU A 799 -24.79 17.34 16.46
N MET A 800 -24.66 16.92 15.21
CA MET A 800 -23.52 16.18 14.67
C MET A 800 -23.19 16.64 13.26
N ARG A 801 -21.90 16.81 12.95
CA ARG A 801 -21.40 17.14 11.61
C ARG A 801 -20.28 16.21 11.18
N LEU A 802 -20.47 15.53 10.04
CA LEU A 802 -19.40 14.80 9.35
C LEU A 802 -18.93 15.64 8.16
N VAL A 803 -18.03 16.59 8.43
CA VAL A 803 -17.49 17.56 7.46
C VAL A 803 -18.56 18.47 6.84
N ASP A 804 -19.25 18.01 5.79
CA ASP A 804 -20.25 18.74 5.01
C ASP A 804 -21.69 18.20 5.16
N ASP A 805 -21.88 17.03 5.78
CA ASP A 805 -23.18 16.47 6.20
C ASP A 805 -23.47 16.85 7.68
N PHE A 806 -24.50 17.66 7.94
CA PHE A 806 -25.05 17.99 9.26
C PHE A 806 -26.26 17.12 9.62
N LEU A 807 -26.44 16.81 10.90
CA LEU A 807 -27.64 16.22 11.50
C LEU A 807 -27.91 16.84 12.88
N LEU A 808 -29.10 17.39 13.06
CA LEU A 808 -29.65 17.77 14.37
C LEU A 808 -30.76 16.80 14.76
N ILE A 809 -30.74 16.35 16.02
CA ILE A 809 -31.84 15.61 16.66
C ILE A 809 -32.25 16.38 17.93
N THR A 810 -33.51 16.80 18.03
CA THR A 810 -34.00 17.59 19.17
C THR A 810 -35.50 17.36 19.43
N PRO A 811 -35.99 17.39 20.68
CA PRO A 811 -37.42 17.36 20.98
C PRO A 811 -38.10 18.72 20.73
N ASP A 812 -37.35 19.81 20.58
CA ASP A 812 -37.89 21.15 20.34
C ASP A 812 -38.08 21.44 18.85
N LEU A 813 -39.33 21.69 18.45
CA LEU A 813 -39.69 22.04 17.08
C LEU A 813 -39.15 23.43 16.68
N SER A 814 -39.13 24.39 17.60
CA SER A 814 -38.68 25.76 17.35
C SER A 814 -37.17 25.78 17.04
N GLN A 815 -36.37 25.09 17.85
CA GLN A 815 -34.95 24.88 17.58
C GLN A 815 -34.71 24.16 16.24
N ALA A 816 -35.48 23.12 15.92
CA ALA A 816 -35.35 22.39 14.65
C ALA A 816 -35.68 23.29 13.43
N GLN A 817 -36.77 24.07 13.50
CA GLN A 817 -37.15 25.02 12.47
C GLN A 817 -36.12 26.17 12.33
N THR A 818 -35.65 26.72 13.45
CA THR A 818 -34.65 27.80 13.48
C THR A 818 -33.32 27.35 12.89
N PHE A 819 -32.80 26.18 13.30
CA PHE A 819 -31.58 25.60 12.74
C PHE A 819 -31.69 25.40 11.22
N LEU A 820 -32.83 24.88 10.74
CA LEU A 820 -33.07 24.72 9.30
C LEU A 820 -33.16 26.07 8.57
N LYS A 821 -33.89 27.06 9.11
CA LYS A 821 -34.02 28.41 8.52
C LYS A 821 -32.65 29.07 8.36
N THR A 822 -31.84 29.11 9.43
CA THR A 822 -30.50 29.71 9.43
C THR A 822 -29.57 29.06 8.40
N LEU A 823 -29.58 27.74 8.26
CA LEU A 823 -28.76 27.06 7.26
C LEU A 823 -29.33 27.16 5.83
N MET A 824 -30.66 27.24 5.66
CA MET A 824 -31.30 27.41 4.35
C MET A 824 -31.09 28.82 3.76
N ALA A 825 -31.05 29.85 4.60
CA ALA A 825 -30.61 31.20 4.20
C ALA A 825 -29.13 31.23 3.79
N GLY A 826 -28.33 30.29 4.30
CA GLY A 826 -26.89 30.20 4.09
C GLY A 826 -26.10 31.15 5.00
N VAL A 827 -24.79 30.91 5.10
CA VAL A 827 -23.88 31.71 5.93
C VAL A 827 -22.70 32.19 5.06
N PRO A 828 -22.85 33.33 4.34
CA PRO A 828 -21.85 33.80 3.37
C PRO A 828 -20.45 33.98 3.95
N ARG A 829 -20.35 34.44 5.21
CA ARG A 829 -19.08 34.60 5.96
C ARG A 829 -18.22 33.33 5.97
N TYR A 830 -18.84 32.14 5.96
CA TYR A 830 -18.15 30.84 5.95
C TYR A 830 -18.26 30.12 4.59
N GLY A 831 -18.86 30.74 3.58
CA GLY A 831 -19.20 30.08 2.32
C GLY A 831 -20.13 28.88 2.50
N CYS A 832 -20.93 28.86 3.59
CA CYS A 832 -21.87 27.78 3.86
C CYS A 832 -23.13 28.01 3.01
N VAL A 833 -23.34 27.18 2.00
CA VAL A 833 -24.51 27.20 1.12
C VAL A 833 -25.05 25.78 1.05
N VAL A 834 -26.32 25.57 1.39
CA VAL A 834 -26.92 24.23 1.47
C VAL A 834 -27.33 23.72 0.08
N ASN A 835 -27.49 22.40 -0.07
CA ASN A 835 -28.15 21.78 -1.21
C ASN A 835 -29.61 21.40 -0.85
N PRO A 836 -30.65 22.16 -1.29
CA PRO A 836 -32.04 21.88 -0.94
C PRO A 836 -32.47 20.44 -1.26
N GLN A 837 -32.06 19.89 -2.41
CA GLN A 837 -32.39 18.53 -2.87
C GLN A 837 -31.86 17.40 -1.99
N LYS A 838 -31.04 17.71 -0.98
CA LYS A 838 -30.47 16.76 -0.01
C LYS A 838 -30.88 17.02 1.44
N VAL A 839 -31.56 18.13 1.70
CA VAL A 839 -32.16 18.43 3.00
C VAL A 839 -33.26 17.41 3.28
N ALA A 840 -33.34 16.93 4.52
CA ALA A 840 -34.44 16.09 4.96
C ALA A 840 -34.93 16.50 6.35
N VAL A 841 -36.24 16.40 6.57
CA VAL A 841 -36.92 16.65 7.85
C VAL A 841 -38.01 15.62 8.09
N ASN A 842 -38.42 15.41 9.35
CA ASN A 842 -39.56 14.56 9.73
C ASN A 842 -40.74 15.35 10.33
N PHE A 843 -40.83 16.65 10.07
CA PHE A 843 -41.86 17.54 10.64
C PHE A 843 -42.41 18.54 9.61
N PRO A 844 -43.67 18.99 9.77
CA PRO A 844 -44.27 19.98 8.88
C PRO A 844 -43.56 21.33 8.99
N LEU A 845 -43.27 21.92 7.82
CA LEU A 845 -42.62 23.23 7.69
C LEU A 845 -43.65 24.37 7.75
N GLY A 846 -44.52 24.37 8.77
CA GLY A 846 -45.77 25.14 8.78
C GLY A 846 -45.63 26.64 8.45
N GLU A 847 -44.61 27.30 9.01
CA GLU A 847 -44.36 28.73 8.79
C GLU A 847 -43.79 29.10 7.41
N TRP A 848 -43.47 28.11 6.56
CA TRP A 848 -42.98 28.34 5.19
C TRP A 848 -44.11 28.40 4.15
N GLY A 849 -45.37 28.12 4.54
CA GLY A 849 -46.55 28.08 3.66
C GLY A 849 -46.57 26.85 2.73
N SER A 850 -45.53 26.70 1.91
CA SER A 850 -45.24 25.50 1.12
C SER A 850 -43.84 24.98 1.46
N CYS A 851 -43.61 23.67 1.34
CA CYS A 851 -42.25 23.11 1.49
C CYS A 851 -41.31 23.76 0.45
N PRO A 852 -40.13 24.30 0.85
CA PRO A 852 -39.18 24.87 -0.09
C PRO A 852 -38.73 23.86 -1.15
N ALA A 853 -38.68 24.27 -2.41
CA ALA A 853 -38.51 23.38 -3.55
C ALA A 853 -37.25 22.49 -3.43
N GLY A 854 -37.47 21.18 -3.33
CA GLY A 854 -36.42 20.15 -3.21
C GLY A 854 -36.19 19.62 -1.79
N VAL A 855 -36.69 20.27 -0.73
CA VAL A 855 -36.57 19.76 0.64
C VAL A 855 -37.40 18.47 0.80
N ARG A 856 -36.78 17.40 1.30
CA ARG A 856 -37.44 16.12 1.47
C ARG A 856 -38.10 15.98 2.84
N LEU A 857 -39.41 16.22 2.90
CA LEU A 857 -40.23 15.78 4.03
C LEU A 857 -40.29 14.24 4.09
N LEU A 858 -40.12 13.70 5.28
CA LEU A 858 -40.25 12.29 5.63
C LEU A 858 -41.35 12.12 6.69
N PRO A 859 -41.95 10.91 6.82
CA PRO A 859 -42.87 10.63 7.92
C PRO A 859 -42.22 10.85 9.29
N LEU A 860 -43.01 11.30 10.27
CA LEU A 860 -42.55 11.57 11.64
C LEU A 860 -41.79 10.39 12.23
N HIS A 861 -42.37 9.19 12.08
CA HIS A 861 -41.77 7.90 12.44
C HIS A 861 -41.22 7.23 11.18
N CYS A 862 -39.90 7.23 11.01
CA CYS A 862 -39.23 6.64 9.84
C CYS A 862 -37.79 6.20 10.14
N LEU A 863 -37.16 5.56 9.15
CA LEU A 863 -35.72 5.28 9.12
C LEU A 863 -34.99 6.44 8.41
N PHE A 864 -34.55 7.41 9.20
CA PHE A 864 -34.01 8.69 8.73
C PHE A 864 -32.56 8.57 8.20
N PRO A 865 -32.26 8.99 6.95
CA PRO A 865 -30.99 8.67 6.29
C PRO A 865 -29.91 9.76 6.42
N TRP A 866 -28.82 9.47 7.13
CA TRP A 866 -27.65 10.36 7.28
C TRP A 866 -26.33 9.61 7.22
N CYS A 867 -25.30 10.15 6.55
CA CYS A 867 -23.92 9.60 6.49
C CYS A 867 -23.74 8.10 6.14
N GLY A 868 -24.71 7.48 5.47
CA GLY A 868 -24.71 6.04 5.18
C GLY A 868 -25.27 5.17 6.32
N LEU A 869 -25.92 5.78 7.30
CA LEU A 869 -26.75 5.19 8.33
C LEU A 869 -28.24 5.39 8.02
N LEU A 870 -29.08 4.74 8.83
CA LEU A 870 -30.53 4.93 8.94
C LEU A 870 -30.85 4.92 10.44
N LEU A 871 -31.45 5.98 10.97
CA LEU A 871 -31.81 6.10 12.39
C LEU A 871 -33.32 5.98 12.54
N ASN A 872 -33.81 5.14 13.45
CA ASN A 872 -35.23 5.12 13.80
C ASN A 872 -35.58 6.42 14.56
N THR A 873 -36.45 7.27 14.03
CA THR A 873 -36.80 8.56 14.64
C THR A 873 -37.59 8.45 15.95
N HIS A 874 -38.11 7.27 16.28
CA HIS A 874 -38.79 6.99 17.55
C HIS A 874 -37.84 6.35 18.59
N THR A 875 -37.18 5.25 18.22
CA THR A 875 -36.38 4.44 19.18
C THR A 875 -34.88 4.76 19.18
N LEU A 876 -34.40 5.59 18.25
CA LEU A 876 -32.97 5.85 17.98
C LEU A 876 -32.13 4.62 17.60
N ASP A 877 -32.75 3.47 17.34
CA ASP A 877 -32.05 2.28 16.80
C ASP A 877 -31.36 2.60 15.47
N VAL A 878 -30.09 2.19 15.34
CA VAL A 878 -29.23 2.59 14.23
C VAL A 878 -28.97 1.42 13.29
N TYR A 879 -29.24 1.62 12.01
CA TYR A 879 -29.04 0.63 10.96
C TYR A 879 -28.03 1.12 9.91
N ASN A 880 -27.27 0.20 9.31
CA ASN A 880 -26.36 0.50 8.21
C ASN A 880 -27.13 0.64 6.87
N ASN A 881 -26.88 1.67 6.07
CA ASN A 881 -27.60 1.92 4.83
C ASN A 881 -27.00 1.15 3.63
N TYR A 882 -27.68 0.08 3.23
CA TYR A 882 -27.26 -0.79 2.13
C TYR A 882 -27.67 -0.30 0.72
N ALA A 883 -28.45 0.79 0.59
CA ALA A 883 -28.89 1.30 -0.72
C ALA A 883 -27.71 1.66 -1.64
N SER A 884 -26.55 2.05 -1.08
CA SER A 884 -25.33 2.32 -1.85
C SER A 884 -24.66 1.08 -2.50
N TYR A 885 -25.32 -0.08 -2.47
CA TYR A 885 -24.96 -1.29 -3.22
C TYR A 885 -25.98 -1.69 -4.30
N ALA A 886 -27.13 -1.00 -4.40
CA ALA A 886 -28.14 -1.28 -5.41
C ALA A 886 -27.55 -1.13 -6.83
N GLY A 887 -27.83 -2.10 -7.71
CA GLY A 887 -27.29 -2.15 -9.08
C GLY A 887 -25.77 -2.36 -9.19
N LEU A 888 -25.03 -2.54 -8.08
CA LEU A 888 -23.57 -2.66 -8.11
C LEU A 888 -23.10 -4.12 -8.09
N SER A 889 -22.13 -4.45 -8.95
CA SER A 889 -21.44 -5.74 -8.87
C SER A 889 -20.54 -5.80 -7.62
N LEU A 890 -20.93 -6.61 -6.64
CA LEU A 890 -20.24 -6.74 -5.34
C LEU A 890 -18.80 -7.25 -5.44
N ARG A 891 -18.38 -7.81 -6.60
CA ARG A 891 -16.97 -8.01 -7.00
C ARG A 891 -16.12 -6.78 -6.71
N TYR A 892 -16.61 -5.58 -7.05
CA TYR A 892 -15.88 -4.33 -6.87
C TYR A 892 -16.05 -3.69 -5.48
N SER A 893 -16.82 -4.32 -4.57
CA SER A 893 -16.96 -3.87 -3.18
C SER A 893 -15.74 -4.16 -2.30
N LEU A 894 -14.82 -5.00 -2.78
CA LEU A 894 -13.59 -5.39 -2.12
C LEU A 894 -12.41 -5.40 -3.09
N THR A 895 -11.29 -5.96 -2.66
CA THR A 895 -10.08 -6.18 -3.46
C THR A 895 -9.44 -7.43 -2.87
N LEU A 896 -9.36 -8.51 -3.65
CA LEU A 896 -8.48 -9.62 -3.32
C LEU A 896 -7.06 -9.26 -3.77
N GLY A 897 -6.09 -9.56 -2.92
CA GLY A 897 -4.70 -9.57 -3.37
C GLY A 897 -4.42 -10.86 -4.14
N SER A 898 -3.56 -10.76 -5.14
CA SER A 898 -2.91 -11.95 -5.71
C SER A 898 -1.76 -12.39 -4.79
N ALA A 899 -1.83 -13.63 -4.32
CA ALA A 899 -0.80 -14.33 -3.56
C ALA A 899 -0.91 -15.84 -3.79
N HIS A 900 0.13 -16.59 -3.42
CA HIS A 900 0.13 -18.06 -3.56
C HIS A 900 -0.90 -18.73 -2.63
N CYS A 901 -1.02 -18.25 -1.39
CA CYS A 901 -2.02 -18.71 -0.41
C CYS A 901 -3.32 -17.89 -0.52
N ALA A 902 -3.95 -17.89 -1.69
CA ALA A 902 -5.09 -17.02 -1.99
C ALA A 902 -6.30 -17.25 -1.05
N GLY A 903 -6.59 -18.51 -0.69
CA GLY A 903 -7.61 -18.85 0.32
C GLY A 903 -7.34 -18.17 1.67
N GLN A 904 -6.12 -18.29 2.22
CA GLN A 904 -5.78 -17.66 3.50
C GLN A 904 -5.79 -16.12 3.43
N GLN A 905 -5.52 -15.55 2.26
CA GLN A 905 -5.70 -14.12 2.01
C GLN A 905 -7.19 -13.73 1.97
N MET A 906 -8.07 -14.57 1.44
CA MET A 906 -9.53 -14.43 1.52
C MET A 906 -10.00 -14.52 2.98
N LYS A 907 -9.60 -15.54 3.78
CA LYS A 907 -9.94 -15.63 5.23
C LYS A 907 -9.59 -14.34 5.97
N ARG A 908 -8.31 -13.92 5.94
CA ARG A 908 -7.87 -12.68 6.60
C ARG A 908 -8.64 -11.44 6.10
N LYS A 909 -8.94 -11.35 4.80
CA LYS A 909 -9.65 -10.19 4.23
C LYS A 909 -11.11 -10.13 4.65
N LEU A 910 -11.79 -11.28 4.75
CA LEU A 910 -13.16 -11.39 5.25
C LEU A 910 -13.22 -11.08 6.75
N MET A 911 -12.36 -11.68 7.58
CA MET A 911 -12.22 -11.35 9.01
C MET A 911 -12.02 -9.85 9.26
N SER A 912 -11.11 -9.22 8.51
CA SER A 912 -10.87 -7.77 8.60
C SER A 912 -12.12 -6.95 8.25
N ILE A 913 -12.86 -7.33 7.21
CA ILE A 913 -14.12 -6.68 6.83
C ILE A 913 -15.20 -6.87 7.90
N LEU A 914 -15.24 -8.04 8.55
CA LEU A 914 -16.17 -8.36 9.63
C LEU A 914 -15.91 -7.45 10.84
N ARG A 915 -14.68 -7.42 11.37
CA ARG A 915 -14.30 -6.53 12.50
C ARG A 915 -14.51 -5.04 12.18
N PHE A 916 -14.31 -4.60 10.94
CA PHE A 916 -14.59 -3.21 10.53
C PHE A 916 -16.08 -2.90 10.27
N LYS A 917 -17.00 -3.87 10.44
CA LYS A 917 -18.45 -3.67 10.25
C LYS A 917 -19.30 -4.08 11.46
N CYS A 918 -18.87 -5.07 12.23
CA CYS A 918 -19.35 -5.34 13.58
C CYS A 918 -18.80 -4.27 14.54
N HIS A 919 -19.38 -3.07 14.46
CA HIS A 919 -19.04 -1.91 15.29
C HIS A 919 -20.13 -1.70 16.36
N ALA A 920 -19.75 -1.21 17.54
CA ALA A 920 -20.64 -1.01 18.69
C ALA A 920 -21.95 -0.30 18.34
N LEU A 921 -21.89 0.77 17.53
CA LEU A 921 -23.05 1.48 16.95
C LEU A 921 -24.22 0.60 16.45
N PHE A 922 -23.97 -0.63 16.00
CA PHE A 922 -24.96 -1.56 15.47
C PHE A 922 -25.24 -2.78 16.35
N LEU A 923 -24.44 -2.98 17.41
CA LEU A 923 -24.37 -4.21 18.21
C LEU A 923 -24.53 -4.01 19.71
N ASP A 924 -24.29 -2.80 20.22
CA ASP A 924 -24.47 -2.42 21.61
C ASP A 924 -25.95 -2.33 21.96
N LEU A 925 -26.39 -3.16 22.91
CA LEU A 925 -27.76 -3.28 23.38
C LEU A 925 -28.21 -2.12 24.29
N LYS A 926 -27.28 -1.26 24.75
CA LYS A 926 -27.63 -0.01 25.43
C LYS A 926 -28.12 1.06 24.46
N THR A 927 -27.63 1.03 23.22
CA THR A 927 -28.09 1.92 22.13
C THR A 927 -29.13 1.28 21.23
N ASN A 928 -29.09 -0.04 20.98
CA ASN A 928 -29.96 -0.70 20.01
C ASN A 928 -30.88 -1.72 20.67
N SER A 929 -32.14 -1.81 20.21
CA SER A 929 -33.07 -2.88 20.57
C SER A 929 -32.55 -4.25 20.10
N LEU A 930 -32.98 -5.33 20.75
CA LEU A 930 -32.57 -6.69 20.41
C LEU A 930 -32.90 -7.05 18.95
N GLU A 931 -34.08 -6.62 18.47
CA GLU A 931 -34.47 -6.75 17.07
C GLU A 931 -33.52 -5.97 16.13
N ALA A 932 -33.19 -4.71 16.47
CA ALA A 932 -32.27 -3.90 15.68
C ALA A 932 -30.89 -4.55 15.56
N VAL A 933 -30.36 -5.11 16.66
CA VAL A 933 -29.07 -5.83 16.66
C VAL A 933 -29.13 -7.08 15.78
N TYR A 934 -30.15 -7.95 15.94
CA TYR A 934 -30.30 -9.12 15.06
C TYR A 934 -30.47 -8.73 13.58
N SER A 935 -31.28 -7.71 13.29
CA SER A 935 -31.52 -7.18 11.95
C SER A 935 -30.23 -6.63 11.32
N ASN A 936 -29.39 -5.94 12.10
CA ASN A 936 -28.08 -5.48 11.69
C ASN A 936 -27.10 -6.64 11.42
N ILE A 937 -27.03 -7.64 12.31
CA ILE A 937 -26.19 -8.83 12.12
C ILE A 937 -26.63 -9.55 10.84
N TYR A 938 -27.91 -9.86 10.66
CA TYR A 938 -28.41 -10.53 9.45
C TYR A 938 -28.07 -9.76 8.15
N LYS A 939 -28.36 -8.46 8.09
CA LYS A 939 -28.05 -7.63 6.91
C LYS A 939 -26.55 -7.54 6.63
N LEU A 940 -25.71 -7.53 7.67
CA LEU A 940 -24.25 -7.54 7.56
C LEU A 940 -23.75 -8.89 7.03
N VAL A 941 -24.21 -9.99 7.62
CA VAL A 941 -23.81 -11.36 7.28
C VAL A 941 -24.29 -11.74 5.87
N LEU A 942 -25.48 -11.32 5.45
CA LEU A 942 -25.97 -11.47 4.07
C LEU A 942 -25.05 -10.78 3.05
N LEU A 943 -24.64 -9.52 3.31
CA LEU A 943 -23.62 -8.86 2.49
C LEU A 943 -22.26 -9.59 2.57
N HIS A 944 -21.95 -10.23 3.69
CA HIS A 944 -20.74 -11.04 3.85
C HIS A 944 -20.78 -12.32 3.01
N ALA A 945 -21.91 -13.01 2.92
CA ALA A 945 -22.11 -14.19 2.07
C ALA A 945 -21.94 -13.85 0.58
N PHE A 946 -22.49 -12.71 0.11
CA PHE A 946 -22.23 -12.22 -1.24
C PHE A 946 -20.74 -11.89 -1.50
N ARG A 947 -20.03 -11.33 -0.50
CA ARG A 947 -18.58 -11.09 -0.59
C ARG A 947 -17.78 -12.40 -0.63
N PHE A 948 -18.13 -13.37 0.21
CA PHE A 948 -17.55 -14.71 0.21
C PHE A 948 -17.71 -15.38 -1.16
N HIS A 949 -18.91 -15.32 -1.75
CA HIS A 949 -19.18 -15.81 -3.10
C HIS A 949 -18.27 -15.14 -4.16
N ALA A 950 -18.24 -13.81 -4.19
CA ALA A 950 -17.42 -13.04 -5.12
C ALA A 950 -15.90 -13.30 -4.94
N CYS A 951 -15.45 -13.53 -3.71
CA CYS A 951 -14.09 -13.94 -3.40
C CYS A 951 -13.79 -15.36 -3.93
N ALA A 952 -14.64 -16.35 -3.61
CA ALA A 952 -14.46 -17.74 -4.01
C ALA A 952 -14.44 -17.93 -5.54
N GLN A 953 -15.28 -17.19 -6.28
CA GLN A 953 -15.23 -17.15 -7.75
C GLN A 953 -13.94 -16.54 -8.31
N SER A 954 -13.26 -15.70 -7.55
CA SER A 954 -12.08 -14.94 -7.98
C SER A 954 -10.75 -15.59 -7.57
N LEU A 955 -10.78 -16.79 -6.97
CA LEU A 955 -9.57 -17.49 -6.55
C LEU A 955 -8.76 -18.01 -7.76
N PRO A 956 -7.42 -17.84 -7.75
CA PRO A 956 -6.55 -18.23 -8.86
C PRO A 956 -6.36 -19.76 -8.94
N PHE A 957 -5.67 -20.19 -9.99
CA PHE A 957 -5.24 -21.58 -10.23
C PHE A 957 -6.36 -22.64 -10.35
N GLY A 958 -7.63 -22.26 -10.19
CA GLY A 958 -8.76 -23.18 -10.14
C GLY A 958 -9.08 -23.69 -8.73
N GLN A 959 -8.67 -22.97 -7.69
CA GLN A 959 -8.99 -23.23 -6.27
C GLN A 959 -10.50 -22.99 -5.99
N LYS A 960 -11.36 -23.83 -6.56
CA LYS A 960 -12.83 -23.82 -6.38
C LYS A 960 -13.25 -24.53 -5.11
N VAL A 961 -14.43 -24.19 -4.60
CA VAL A 961 -15.01 -24.77 -3.36
C VAL A 961 -15.10 -26.29 -3.39
N GLY A 962 -15.58 -26.89 -4.48
CA GLY A 962 -15.65 -28.36 -4.60
C GLY A 962 -14.32 -29.10 -4.48
N GLY A 963 -13.17 -28.42 -4.64
CA GLY A 963 -11.84 -29.02 -4.46
C GLY A 963 -11.28 -28.92 -3.03
N ASN A 964 -11.95 -28.22 -2.11
CA ASN A 964 -11.56 -28.12 -0.69
C ASN A 964 -12.73 -27.61 0.16
N HIS A 965 -13.86 -28.33 0.16
CA HIS A 965 -15.10 -27.84 0.76
C HIS A 965 -14.99 -27.66 2.29
N SER A 966 -14.21 -28.50 2.98
CA SER A 966 -13.96 -28.38 4.43
C SER A 966 -13.31 -27.05 4.81
N TYR A 967 -12.32 -26.57 4.05
CA TYR A 967 -11.74 -25.24 4.28
C TYR A 967 -12.77 -24.11 4.17
N PHE A 968 -13.67 -24.19 3.18
CA PHE A 968 -14.71 -23.17 2.98
C PHE A 968 -15.84 -23.27 3.99
N LEU A 969 -16.16 -24.46 4.50
CA LEU A 969 -17.13 -24.66 5.58
C LEU A 969 -16.58 -24.12 6.91
N ASN A 970 -15.36 -24.49 7.28
CA ASN A 970 -14.71 -24.00 8.49
C ASN A 970 -14.58 -22.46 8.47
N LEU A 971 -14.31 -21.87 7.30
CA LEU A 971 -14.29 -20.41 7.13
C LEU A 971 -15.66 -19.73 7.41
N ILE A 972 -16.78 -20.42 7.24
CA ILE A 972 -18.10 -19.89 7.61
C ILE A 972 -18.26 -19.92 9.13
N TRP A 973 -17.87 -21.01 9.79
CA TRP A 973 -17.92 -21.15 11.25
C TRP A 973 -16.95 -20.21 11.96
N ASP A 974 -15.71 -20.06 11.46
CA ASP A 974 -14.74 -19.06 11.93
C ASP A 974 -15.36 -17.63 11.96
N LEU A 975 -16.20 -17.30 10.96
CA LEU A 975 -16.85 -15.99 10.85
C LEU A 975 -18.03 -15.87 11.83
N ALA A 976 -18.79 -16.94 12.05
CA ALA A 976 -19.87 -16.98 13.05
C ALA A 976 -19.32 -16.83 14.48
N GLU A 977 -18.31 -17.63 14.85
CA GLU A 977 -17.59 -17.55 16.12
C GLU A 977 -17.04 -16.14 16.36
N TYR A 978 -16.35 -15.56 15.38
CA TYR A 978 -15.78 -14.22 15.51
C TYR A 978 -16.86 -13.13 15.56
N THR A 979 -18.02 -13.32 14.93
CA THR A 979 -19.16 -12.41 15.09
C THR A 979 -19.69 -12.43 16.51
N ASN A 980 -19.90 -13.62 17.10
CA ASN A 980 -20.30 -13.79 18.50
C ASN A 980 -19.26 -13.19 19.47
N HIS A 981 -17.96 -13.40 19.23
CA HIS A 981 -16.90 -12.76 20.02
C HIS A 981 -17.01 -11.22 20.01
N LEU A 982 -17.21 -10.60 18.84
CA LEU A 982 -17.35 -9.14 18.73
C LEU A 982 -18.65 -8.63 19.37
N VAL A 983 -19.75 -9.38 19.27
CA VAL A 983 -21.02 -9.08 19.97
C VAL A 983 -20.83 -9.12 21.48
N ARG A 984 -20.17 -10.15 22.02
CA ARG A 984 -19.84 -10.27 23.46
C ARG A 984 -18.85 -9.19 23.92
N LEU A 985 -17.94 -8.74 23.04
CA LEU A 985 -17.02 -7.64 23.32
C LEU A 985 -17.75 -6.30 23.48
N CYS A 986 -18.77 -6.03 22.65
CA CYS A 986 -19.59 -4.82 22.74
C CYS A 986 -20.55 -4.82 23.96
N ASN A 987 -21.01 -6.00 24.40
CA ASN A 987 -22.06 -6.15 25.42
C ASN A 987 -21.56 -6.75 26.74
N LYS A 988 -20.30 -6.46 27.12
CA LYS A 988 -19.74 -6.88 28.42
C LYS A 988 -20.59 -6.34 29.57
N GLY A 989 -20.94 -7.22 30.51
CA GLY A 989 -21.78 -6.88 31.66
C GLY A 989 -23.28 -6.76 31.36
N VAL A 990 -23.73 -7.12 30.16
CA VAL A 990 -25.16 -7.19 29.80
C VAL A 990 -25.58 -8.66 29.70
N SER A 991 -26.44 -9.10 30.61
CA SER A 991 -27.13 -10.40 30.59
C SER A 991 -28.58 -10.22 30.15
N LEU A 992 -29.04 -11.00 29.18
CA LEU A 992 -30.43 -11.03 28.73
C LEU A 992 -31.00 -12.43 28.94
N GLY A 993 -32.00 -12.53 29.83
CA GLY A 993 -32.69 -13.78 30.14
C GLY A 993 -32.49 -14.28 31.58
N CYS A 994 -33.14 -15.40 31.89
CA CYS A 994 -33.11 -16.03 33.21
C CYS A 994 -31.74 -16.65 33.54
N LYS A 995 -31.47 -16.94 34.82
CA LYS A 995 -30.17 -17.37 35.39
C LYS A 995 -29.49 -18.57 34.70
N ALA A 996 -30.22 -19.35 33.89
CA ALA A 996 -29.69 -20.47 33.10
C ALA A 996 -29.03 -20.07 31.76
N LEU A 997 -29.17 -18.81 31.30
CA LEU A 997 -28.69 -18.36 29.99
C LEU A 997 -27.45 -17.45 30.10
N THR A 998 -26.29 -17.94 29.64
CA THR A 998 -24.99 -17.27 29.81
C THR A 998 -24.59 -16.34 28.65
N GLY A 999 -25.34 -15.24 28.50
CA GLY A 999 -24.96 -14.14 27.60
C GLY A 999 -25.99 -13.03 27.43
N SER A 1000 -25.65 -12.05 26.60
CA SER A 1000 -26.59 -11.06 26.05
C SER A 1000 -27.25 -11.57 24.75
N LEU A 1001 -26.52 -12.36 23.97
CA LEU A 1001 -26.94 -12.92 22.69
C LEU A 1001 -26.44 -14.36 22.60
N GLN A 1002 -27.32 -15.28 22.21
CA GLN A 1002 -27.00 -16.70 22.01
C GLN A 1002 -26.07 -16.89 20.81
N TYR A 1003 -25.14 -17.85 20.91
CA TYR A 1003 -24.24 -18.18 19.81
C TYR A 1003 -25.01 -18.86 18.67
N GLU A 1004 -25.97 -19.70 19.06
CA GLU A 1004 -26.86 -20.51 18.24
C GLU A 1004 -27.68 -19.63 17.29
N ALA A 1005 -28.17 -18.48 17.78
CA ALA A 1005 -28.86 -17.48 16.96
C ALA A 1005 -27.93 -16.80 15.93
N VAL A 1006 -26.66 -16.57 16.28
CA VAL A 1006 -25.66 -16.06 15.32
C VAL A 1006 -25.30 -17.13 14.28
N GLU A 1007 -25.14 -18.38 14.70
CA GLU A 1007 -24.87 -19.52 13.81
C GLU A 1007 -26.03 -19.76 12.82
N LEU A 1008 -27.28 -19.70 13.29
CA LEU A 1008 -28.48 -19.78 12.47
C LEU A 1008 -28.57 -18.63 11.45
N ILE A 1009 -28.26 -17.39 11.85
CA ILE A 1009 -28.18 -16.25 10.93
C ILE A 1009 -27.14 -16.49 9.83
N TYR A 1010 -25.97 -17.07 10.17
CA TYR A 1010 -24.98 -17.46 9.18
C TYR A 1010 -25.51 -18.55 8.24
N CYS A 1011 -26.18 -19.58 8.75
CA CYS A 1011 -26.78 -20.64 7.93
C CYS A 1011 -27.80 -20.06 6.93
N LEU A 1012 -28.81 -19.31 7.40
CA LEU A 1012 -29.85 -18.71 6.57
C LEU A 1012 -29.28 -17.76 5.50
N ALA A 1013 -28.36 -16.87 5.89
CA ALA A 1013 -27.77 -15.89 4.99
C ALA A 1013 -26.87 -16.55 3.91
N PHE A 1014 -26.09 -17.57 4.26
CA PHE A 1014 -25.27 -18.30 3.29
C PHE A 1014 -26.12 -19.22 2.41
N LEU A 1015 -27.15 -19.88 2.93
CA LEU A 1015 -28.09 -20.67 2.11
C LEU A 1015 -28.80 -19.80 1.06
N LEU A 1016 -29.26 -18.59 1.42
CA LEU A 1016 -29.93 -17.66 0.50
C LEU A 1016 -29.04 -17.22 -0.69
N VAL A 1017 -27.72 -17.12 -0.48
CA VAL A 1017 -26.76 -16.72 -1.53
C VAL A 1017 -26.22 -17.92 -2.30
N LEU A 1018 -25.82 -19.00 -1.61
CA LEU A 1018 -25.14 -20.14 -2.23
C LEU A 1018 -26.10 -21.08 -2.99
N SER A 1019 -27.38 -21.17 -2.58
CA SER A 1019 -28.40 -21.98 -3.26
C SER A 1019 -28.60 -21.58 -4.73
N ARG A 1020 -28.59 -20.27 -5.02
CA ARG A 1020 -28.62 -19.67 -6.37
C ARG A 1020 -27.46 -20.11 -7.28
N HIS A 1021 -26.46 -20.78 -6.70
CA HIS A 1021 -25.25 -21.26 -7.34
C HIS A 1021 -24.96 -22.74 -7.01
N ARG A 1022 -26.02 -23.56 -6.79
CA ARG A 1022 -25.95 -24.98 -6.39
C ARG A 1022 -24.80 -25.80 -7.02
N PRO A 1023 -24.50 -25.76 -8.33
CA PRO A 1023 -23.40 -26.53 -8.93
C PRO A 1023 -21.98 -26.14 -8.45
N LEU A 1024 -21.80 -24.97 -7.84
CA LEU A 1024 -20.51 -24.50 -7.29
C LEU A 1024 -20.35 -24.78 -5.79
N TYR A 1025 -21.46 -24.98 -5.06
CA TYR A 1025 -21.50 -25.01 -3.60
C TYR A 1025 -22.21 -26.22 -3.00
N TYR A 1026 -22.54 -27.25 -3.81
CA TYR A 1026 -23.25 -28.46 -3.39
C TYR A 1026 -22.78 -29.03 -2.04
N HIS A 1027 -21.48 -29.24 -1.87
CA HIS A 1027 -20.86 -29.77 -0.64
C HIS A 1027 -20.92 -28.84 0.59
N LEU A 1028 -21.30 -27.57 0.45
CA LEU A 1028 -21.60 -26.66 1.57
C LEU A 1028 -23.10 -26.60 1.89
N LEU A 1029 -23.96 -26.81 0.89
CA LEU A 1029 -25.41 -26.63 1.04
C LEU A 1029 -26.05 -27.69 1.95
N ALA A 1030 -25.54 -28.93 1.96
CA ALA A 1030 -26.05 -29.97 2.85
C ALA A 1030 -25.68 -29.69 4.33
N PRO A 1031 -24.39 -29.51 4.73
CA PRO A 1031 -24.04 -29.19 6.11
C PRO A 1031 -24.75 -27.95 6.67
N LEU A 1032 -24.89 -26.88 5.88
CA LEU A 1032 -25.60 -25.68 6.31
C LEU A 1032 -27.10 -25.93 6.55
N ARG A 1033 -27.75 -26.83 5.78
CA ARG A 1033 -29.15 -27.23 6.02
C ARG A 1033 -29.30 -28.08 7.27
N THR A 1034 -28.42 -29.07 7.47
CA THR A 1034 -28.40 -29.94 8.65
C THR A 1034 -28.10 -29.17 9.95
N ARG A 1035 -27.59 -27.93 9.86
CA ARG A 1035 -27.37 -27.01 10.99
C ARG A 1035 -28.43 -25.90 11.08
N THR A 1036 -29.44 -25.92 10.21
CA THR A 1036 -30.64 -25.04 10.24
C THR A 1036 -31.87 -25.78 10.75
N LEU A 1037 -31.88 -27.10 10.61
CA LEU A 1037 -32.81 -28.05 11.24
C LEU A 1037 -32.29 -28.43 12.64
#